data_AF-A0AAU4HMD3-F1
#
_entry.id   AF-A0AAU4HMD3-F1
#
_cell.length_a   1.000
_cell.length_b   1.000
_cell.length_c   1.000
_cell.angle_alpha   90.00
_cell.angle_beta   90.00
_cell.angle_gamma   90.00
#
_symmetry.space_group_name_H-M   'P 1'
#
loop_
_entity.id
_entity.type
_entity.pdbx_description
1 polymer ?
#
loop_
_entity_poly.entity_id
_entity_poly.type
_entity_poly.pdbx_seq_one_letter_code
_entity_poly.pdbx_strand_id
1 'polypeptide(L)'
;MPGADDAGALPGAAGAPEPYDGELLQALVARLRGAGLDPDVEQLCDALWLASRTGAPDGPEQEGDELGAPSPDALTPREQAGPGARQGPGAGGGRTADTGRPDEDREPGDGPAADGRIALYPDPGTPRSGGNRDGGNRDGANRDGDDRDGGGAPDRRRSAAGTRGTELALGVPAAPVLPAPLELTRALRPLQRYRPVSAPLRRTLDETATADLSARAGGMVMPVFRGVGRGDAILQCVMDASSSMLVWDRMFGELQQIFGQLGAFRDVQVRYLHQGPDGGCTVSRSADPASAPLHSADRLSDPTGRRVTVVISDCAGPLWRSGRAHRLLHQLARQAPVAVLQPLPQRMWNRTRLPVTFGSLSRGDGLAGATLLKVTEDAGTGPAVHPGALAVPVLPPAPDALAAWARLLSGTGAARISGAVGWVRADQPPAAVQRSGATLSSLQLVSRFRSTASPAAGQLAVYLAAAPLYLPVMQLVQRTMLPQSGPSELAEVLLSGLLSRADGAGGGRGQWYAFEPGVQEALLGPLGRDEALLVLKHCSQYIETRFGKGGPNFPALAFAQLGDAGADDSPYATGHAGTGTGYRESGRGDEGDESAEGEDKEESDDSEENEADGTAGRRGGPRAPHAFAEVAARVLERFMPVPPRFVIPPKPPVPGPPPPGTTPVVERARELVRQFDADKMVQRLIDAVQLLRGATENGPRQFVDPGLWAEYARCVLRLWEVQGGGELLREAERAAERAAAVPGAVRERAVLAKVLHAAADDRRRHGDRRGALELLRRADREYTAACAAPGLAPAEALRLTLERVRALEAQWRLDGDSALLQSACGMLEAFADAWPDQENRPAALPLQHGRTLLKLAGATEDTEQSREFARQAARSLRTAFAQGGRHTMGTEVRIVLDLVDALLASGEEPDEAAALTGQALETVREQRQRAQLQTRAGRVRVARYEHTGDPDELVAAADWFARAARGTPRDSRAHTDLLAEWGGTLLRRAELPDGAAHIGAAVRVLRDCRTETPAGGPHQSERLLMLGRALMLRHRATADRVDLREAEYLFGLAAQEAADPLTAARCWLELGRALLDAADALARPTRRDEAAEAFRSAAASAAAAETELESPQQLREAVELGATANHWRGMTYERAGRPRAAREAYRAARLEWRKLPDGGGAAGDRTAERLAELER
;
A
#
# COMPACT_ATOMS: atom_id res chain seq x y z
N MET A 1 45.57 19.89 -32.35
CA MET A 1 45.37 19.76 -33.82
C MET A 1 46.72 19.86 -34.49
N PRO A 2 47.06 18.98 -35.44
CA PRO A 2 46.49 17.64 -35.73
C PRO A 2 47.21 16.56 -34.89
N GLY A 3 47.03 15.24 -35.01
CA GLY A 3 46.06 14.39 -35.73
C GLY A 3 46.31 12.93 -35.27
N ALA A 4 45.30 12.18 -34.84
CA ALA A 4 44.48 11.27 -35.65
C ALA A 4 45.07 9.84 -35.77
N ASP A 5 44.37 8.88 -35.15
CA ASP A 5 44.11 7.44 -35.45
C ASP A 5 45.19 6.60 -36.19
N ASP A 6 45.45 5.31 -35.91
CA ASP A 6 44.56 4.22 -35.43
C ASP A 6 45.38 2.98 -34.97
N ALA A 7 44.70 1.89 -34.59
CA ALA A 7 45.14 0.48 -34.59
C ALA A 7 46.21 0.03 -33.56
N GLY A 8 45.73 -0.52 -32.42
CA GLY A 8 46.51 -1.36 -31.50
C GLY A 8 45.67 -2.51 -30.94
N ALA A 9 45.84 -3.73 -31.46
CA ALA A 9 45.00 -4.88 -31.11
C ALA A 9 45.41 -5.56 -29.79
N LEU A 10 44.41 -5.95 -28.98
CA LEU A 10 44.59 -6.69 -27.72
C LEU A 10 44.27 -8.19 -27.90
N PRO A 11 45.21 -9.10 -27.61
CA PRO A 11 44.92 -10.50 -27.30
C PRO A 11 44.72 -10.68 -25.78
N GLY A 12 43.55 -11.18 -25.35
CA GLY A 12 43.29 -11.46 -23.93
C GLY A 12 41.81 -11.50 -23.60
N ALA A 13 41.15 -12.64 -23.83
CA ALA A 13 39.72 -12.82 -23.57
C ALA A 13 39.48 -13.63 -22.29
N ALA A 14 38.89 -12.98 -21.28
CA ALA A 14 38.24 -13.59 -20.12
C ALA A 14 37.26 -12.56 -19.53
N GLY A 15 36.00 -12.86 -19.23
CA GLY A 15 35.20 -14.05 -19.56
C GLY A 15 33.71 -13.68 -19.65
N ALA A 16 32.89 -14.55 -20.26
CA ALA A 16 31.44 -14.35 -20.31
C ALA A 16 30.77 -14.94 -19.06
N PRO A 17 29.61 -14.42 -18.61
CA PRO A 17 28.77 -15.11 -17.63
C PRO A 17 28.20 -16.39 -18.27
N GLU A 18 28.29 -17.50 -17.55
CA GLU A 18 27.88 -18.83 -17.99
C GLU A 18 26.35 -19.06 -17.94
N PRO A 19 25.83 -20.17 -18.51
CA PRO A 19 24.40 -20.47 -18.49
C PRO A 19 23.81 -20.58 -17.07
N TYR A 20 22.49 -20.37 -16.97
CA TYR A 20 21.76 -20.53 -15.71
C TYR A 20 21.65 -22.02 -15.32
N ASP A 21 22.49 -22.46 -14.38
CA ASP A 21 22.40 -23.81 -13.83
C ASP A 21 21.17 -23.99 -12.92
N GLY A 22 20.47 -25.11 -13.11
CA GLY A 22 19.42 -25.58 -12.22
C GLY A 22 19.91 -25.89 -10.80
N GLU A 23 21.24 -25.97 -10.61
CA GLU A 23 21.92 -26.21 -9.34
C GLU A 23 21.50 -25.26 -8.22
N LEU A 24 21.55 -23.96 -8.51
CA LEU A 24 21.65 -22.93 -7.48
C LEU A 24 20.33 -22.78 -6.71
N LEU A 25 19.19 -22.94 -7.41
CA LEU A 25 17.87 -22.95 -6.81
C LEU A 25 17.71 -24.07 -5.78
N GLN A 26 18.18 -25.27 -6.10
CA GLN A 26 18.04 -26.44 -5.25
C GLN A 26 19.05 -26.43 -4.10
N ALA A 27 20.26 -25.94 -4.35
CA ALA A 27 21.26 -25.68 -3.32
C ALA A 27 20.74 -24.64 -2.31
N LEU A 28 19.98 -23.63 -2.78
CA LEU A 28 19.29 -22.67 -1.92
C LEU A 28 18.15 -23.32 -1.13
N VAL A 29 17.24 -24.09 -1.76
CA VAL A 29 16.17 -24.84 -1.06
C VAL A 29 16.76 -25.76 0.01
N ALA A 30 17.82 -26.51 -0.31
CA ALA A 30 18.51 -27.40 0.61
C ALA A 30 19.20 -26.64 1.76
N ARG A 31 19.80 -25.46 1.49
CA ARG A 31 20.36 -24.59 2.54
C ARG A 31 19.29 -23.95 3.41
N LEU A 32 18.14 -23.55 2.87
CA LEU A 32 17.02 -23.00 3.64
C LEU A 32 16.40 -24.06 4.56
N ARG A 33 16.20 -25.28 4.07
CA ARG A 33 15.75 -26.43 4.89
C ARG A 33 16.81 -26.90 5.88
N GLY A 34 18.09 -26.83 5.52
CA GLY A 34 19.21 -27.00 6.46
C GLY A 34 19.22 -25.94 7.56
N ALA A 35 18.82 -24.72 7.21
CA ALA A 35 18.52 -23.62 8.13
C ALA A 35 17.08 -23.68 8.68
N GLY A 36 16.45 -24.86 8.76
CA GLY A 36 15.18 -25.09 9.46
C GLY A 36 13.97 -24.28 8.95
N LEU A 37 14.04 -23.72 7.74
CA LEU A 37 12.95 -23.05 7.05
C LEU A 37 12.47 -23.98 5.92
N ASP A 38 11.18 -24.30 5.86
CA ASP A 38 10.59 -25.01 4.72
C ASP A 38 9.66 -24.05 3.95
N PRO A 39 10.24 -23.15 3.12
CA PRO A 39 9.49 -22.07 2.48
C PRO A 39 8.48 -22.61 1.47
N ASP A 40 7.30 -21.98 1.46
CA ASP A 40 6.34 -22.08 0.35
C ASP A 40 6.86 -21.40 -0.93
N VAL A 41 6.08 -21.47 -2.01
CA VAL A 41 6.50 -20.90 -3.30
C VAL A 41 6.64 -19.38 -3.20
N GLU A 42 5.78 -18.69 -2.44
CA GLU A 42 5.91 -17.26 -2.19
C GLU A 42 7.18 -16.97 -1.37
N GLN A 43 7.40 -17.65 -0.23
CA GLN A 43 8.61 -17.46 0.58
C GLN A 43 9.92 -17.86 -0.12
N LEU A 44 9.89 -18.80 -1.08
CA LEU A 44 11.06 -19.15 -1.88
C LEU A 44 11.30 -18.12 -2.98
N CYS A 45 10.25 -17.63 -3.63
CA CYS A 45 10.33 -16.47 -4.54
C CYS A 45 10.85 -15.24 -3.79
N ASP A 46 10.35 -14.94 -2.59
CA ASP A 46 10.88 -13.87 -1.73
C ASP A 46 12.35 -14.09 -1.37
N ALA A 47 12.77 -15.33 -1.07
CA ALA A 47 14.18 -15.63 -0.78
C ALA A 47 15.08 -15.42 -2.00
N LEU A 48 14.62 -15.77 -3.20
CA LEU A 48 15.33 -15.56 -4.49
C LEU A 48 15.32 -14.09 -4.92
N TRP A 49 14.21 -13.40 -4.68
CA TRP A 49 14.04 -11.96 -4.92
C TRP A 49 14.95 -11.16 -3.97
N LEU A 50 15.00 -11.53 -2.69
CA LEU A 50 15.95 -10.97 -1.73
C LEU A 50 17.41 -11.30 -2.12
N ALA A 51 17.72 -12.54 -2.52
CA ALA A 51 19.08 -12.92 -2.94
C ALA A 51 19.54 -12.25 -4.24
N SER A 52 18.62 -11.90 -5.15
CA SER A 52 18.93 -11.13 -6.37
C SER A 52 18.89 -9.61 -6.17
N ARG A 53 18.22 -9.12 -5.10
CA ARG A 53 18.23 -7.72 -4.65
C ARG A 53 19.36 -7.41 -3.66
N THR A 54 20.06 -8.41 -3.11
CA THR A 54 21.23 -8.26 -2.24
C THR A 54 22.49 -8.69 -2.97
N GLY A 55 23.28 -7.72 -3.43
CA GLY A 55 24.54 -7.97 -4.12
C GLY A 55 25.55 -8.72 -3.25
N ALA A 56 26.43 -9.49 -3.89
CA ALA A 56 27.57 -10.10 -3.20
C ALA A 56 28.45 -9.00 -2.58
N PRO A 57 28.99 -9.21 -1.37
CA PRO A 57 29.94 -8.28 -0.76
C PRO A 57 31.31 -8.44 -1.41
N ASP A 58 31.56 -7.66 -2.47
CA ASP A 58 32.92 -7.44 -2.96
C ASP A 58 33.79 -6.80 -1.86
N GLY A 59 35.06 -7.19 -1.86
CA GLY A 59 36.12 -6.58 -1.07
C GLY A 59 37.48 -7.14 -1.51
N PRO A 60 38.59 -6.74 -0.88
CA PRO A 60 38.71 -5.72 0.17
C PRO A 60 39.36 -4.43 -0.36
N GLU A 61 38.86 -3.26 0.07
CA GLU A 61 39.64 -2.02 -0.01
C GLU A 61 40.44 -1.81 1.30
N GLN A 62 41.57 -1.12 1.19
CA GLN A 62 42.72 -1.31 2.09
C GLN A 62 42.69 -0.47 3.36
N GLU A 63 43.31 -1.00 4.42
CA GLU A 63 43.74 -0.24 5.60
C GLU A 63 44.97 0.63 5.27
N GLY A 64 45.23 1.66 6.08
CA GLY A 64 46.61 2.13 6.35
C GLY A 64 47.03 3.49 5.80
N ASP A 65 46.80 4.53 6.61
CA ASP A 65 47.75 5.61 6.98
C ASP A 65 46.98 6.53 7.95
N GLU A 66 46.77 6.17 9.22
CA GLU A 66 47.72 5.99 10.33
C GLU A 66 48.28 7.31 10.91
N LEU A 67 48.40 7.35 12.25
CA LEU A 67 49.01 8.41 13.09
C LEU A 67 48.25 9.77 13.16
N GLY A 68 47.79 10.25 14.32
CA GLY A 68 47.84 9.64 15.65
C GLY A 68 47.14 10.47 16.74
N ALA A 69 47.08 9.90 17.95
CA ALA A 69 46.62 10.53 19.21
C ALA A 69 47.82 11.20 19.94
N PRO A 70 47.69 11.92 21.10
CA PRO A 70 46.51 12.00 21.97
C PRO A 70 46.17 13.39 22.59
N SER A 71 45.14 13.36 23.44
CA SER A 71 44.66 14.32 24.46
C SER A 71 45.72 14.75 25.51
N PRO A 72 45.37 15.52 26.58
CA PRO A 72 44.27 16.50 26.82
C PRO A 72 44.80 17.86 27.40
N ASP A 73 43.94 18.85 27.71
CA ASP A 73 43.61 19.22 29.12
C ASP A 73 42.75 20.50 29.35
N ALA A 74 41.76 20.34 30.25
CA ALA A 74 41.36 21.19 31.38
C ALA A 74 40.98 22.70 31.30
N LEU A 75 40.30 23.13 32.39
CA LEU A 75 40.06 24.48 32.92
C LEU A 75 38.98 25.38 32.29
N THR A 76 37.79 25.29 32.91
CA THR A 76 36.81 26.39 33.09
C THR A 76 37.19 27.22 34.35
N PRO A 77 36.35 28.14 34.89
CA PRO A 77 35.34 29.05 34.32
C PRO A 77 35.62 30.55 34.67
N ARG A 78 34.79 31.51 34.18
CA ARG A 78 34.40 32.84 34.77
C ARG A 78 33.90 33.82 33.68
N GLU A 79 33.13 34.89 33.96
CA GLU A 79 32.06 35.17 34.93
C GLU A 79 31.28 36.45 34.50
N GLN A 80 30.12 36.71 35.12
CA GLN A 80 29.50 38.05 35.35
C GLN A 80 29.09 39.01 34.20
N ALA A 81 27.76 39.09 34.00
CA ALA A 81 26.90 40.28 34.20
C ALA A 81 27.06 41.60 33.40
N GLY A 82 25.92 42.10 32.89
CA GLY A 82 25.70 43.47 32.40
C GLY A 82 24.19 43.75 32.16
N PRO A 83 23.58 44.84 32.70
CA PRO A 83 22.10 44.97 32.74
C PRO A 83 21.50 46.10 31.88
N GLY A 84 20.18 46.10 31.68
CA GLY A 84 19.43 47.23 31.11
C GLY A 84 17.91 47.07 31.15
N ALA A 85 17.21 47.92 31.90
CA ALA A 85 15.74 47.88 32.10
C ALA A 85 15.02 49.10 31.48
N ARG A 86 13.69 48.98 31.26
CA ARG A 86 12.73 50.09 31.10
C ARG A 86 11.30 49.61 31.41
N GLN A 87 10.41 50.52 31.85
CA GLN A 87 9.11 50.19 32.47
C GLN A 87 7.92 50.94 31.83
N GLY A 88 6.80 50.24 31.63
CA GLY A 88 5.41 50.75 31.63
C GLY A 88 4.99 51.82 30.60
N PRO A 89 3.78 52.41 30.74
CA PRO A 89 2.69 52.06 31.68
C PRO A 89 1.23 52.09 31.12
N GLY A 90 0.32 51.34 31.77
CA GLY A 90 -1.13 51.65 31.94
C GLY A 90 -2.09 51.64 30.72
N ALA A 91 -3.42 51.81 30.89
CA ALA A 91 -4.30 51.64 32.07
C ALA A 91 -5.81 51.74 31.71
N GLY A 92 -6.68 50.99 32.41
CA GLY A 92 -8.16 51.13 32.41
C GLY A 92 -8.95 50.55 31.21
N GLY A 93 -10.25 50.24 31.31
CA GLY A 93 -11.09 50.08 32.52
C GLY A 93 -12.62 50.25 32.29
N GLY A 94 -13.44 49.33 32.83
CA GLY A 94 -14.84 49.60 33.23
C GLY A 94 -16.01 48.91 32.47
N ARG A 95 -16.88 48.24 33.25
CA ARG A 95 -18.38 48.38 33.37
C ARG A 95 -19.28 48.33 32.10
N THR A 96 -20.54 47.86 32.10
CA THR A 96 -21.38 46.94 32.94
C THR A 96 -22.74 46.78 32.24
N ALA A 97 -23.41 45.62 32.41
CA ALA A 97 -24.84 45.39 32.10
C ALA A 97 -25.23 45.43 30.59
N ASP A 98 -26.44 45.01 30.16
CA ASP A 98 -27.63 44.61 30.93
C ASP A 98 -28.51 43.50 30.29
N THR A 99 -29.48 43.01 31.08
CA THR A 99 -30.72 42.23 30.83
C THR A 99 -31.11 41.74 29.41
N GLY A 100 -31.76 40.56 29.33
CA GLY A 100 -32.32 40.06 28.06
C GLY A 100 -33.03 38.68 28.03
N ARG A 101 -33.63 38.18 29.12
CA ARG A 101 -34.48 36.96 29.11
C ARG A 101 -35.63 37.09 30.10
N PRO A 102 -36.87 36.86 29.63
CA PRO A 102 -37.78 35.81 30.14
C PRO A 102 -38.42 35.03 28.95
N ASP A 103 -39.23 33.96 29.06
CA ASP A 103 -39.52 32.91 30.07
C ASP A 103 -40.09 31.70 29.27
N GLU A 104 -39.64 30.46 29.50
CA GLU A 104 -40.25 29.37 30.31
C GLU A 104 -41.46 28.61 29.70
N ASP A 105 -41.28 27.28 29.66
CA ASP A 105 -42.21 26.17 29.85
C ASP A 105 -43.45 25.92 28.95
N ARG A 106 -43.35 24.81 28.18
CA ARG A 106 -44.24 23.62 28.38
C ARG A 106 -43.78 22.35 27.61
N GLU A 107 -43.42 21.33 28.38
CA GLU A 107 -43.65 19.88 28.08
C GLU A 107 -44.94 19.45 28.84
N PRO A 108 -45.66 18.35 28.51
CA PRO A 108 -45.22 16.96 28.20
C PRO A 108 -45.85 16.34 26.92
N GLY A 109 -45.57 15.09 26.50
CA GLY A 109 -44.59 14.09 26.96
C GLY A 109 -44.86 12.68 26.34
N ASP A 110 -43.90 11.76 26.53
CA ASP A 110 -43.86 10.33 26.16
C ASP A 110 -43.91 9.91 24.66
N GLY A 111 -43.28 8.75 24.36
CA GLY A 111 -42.94 8.25 23.02
C GLY A 111 -43.82 7.10 22.49
N PRO A 112 -43.31 6.17 21.64
CA PRO A 112 -41.99 5.52 21.77
C PRO A 112 -41.06 5.65 20.53
N ALA A 113 -39.95 4.90 20.52
CA ALA A 113 -38.77 5.13 19.67
C ALA A 113 -38.72 4.34 18.34
N ALA A 114 -38.01 4.90 17.35
CA ALA A 114 -37.43 4.18 16.20
C ALA A 114 -36.16 4.86 15.63
N ASP A 115 -35.17 4.03 15.30
CA ASP A 115 -33.87 4.24 14.62
C ASP A 115 -33.48 5.66 14.10
N GLY A 116 -32.51 6.30 14.78
CA GLY A 116 -32.02 7.66 14.49
C GLY A 116 -30.66 7.73 13.80
N ARG A 117 -30.55 7.30 12.54
CA ARG A 117 -29.31 7.44 11.75
C ARG A 117 -29.04 8.89 11.34
N ILE A 118 -27.98 9.50 11.86
CA ILE A 118 -27.57 10.87 11.50
C ILE A 118 -27.00 10.90 10.07
N ALA A 119 -27.73 11.51 9.14
CA ALA A 119 -27.32 11.66 7.75
C ALA A 119 -26.25 12.76 7.57
N LEU A 120 -24.98 12.37 7.60
CA LEU A 120 -23.86 13.23 7.22
C LEU A 120 -23.76 13.33 5.68
N TYR A 121 -24.47 14.28 5.05
CA TYR A 121 -24.05 15.11 3.90
C TYR A 121 -25.25 15.91 3.32
N PRO A 122 -25.03 17.11 2.74
CA PRO A 122 -26.10 17.92 2.11
C PRO A 122 -26.32 17.56 0.63
N ASP A 123 -27.59 17.60 0.20
CA ASP A 123 -28.02 17.38 -1.19
C ASP A 123 -27.64 18.56 -2.13
N PRO A 124 -26.99 18.33 -3.29
CA PRO A 124 -26.62 19.37 -4.25
C PRO A 124 -27.83 19.93 -5.03
N GLY A 125 -28.56 20.86 -4.41
CA GLY A 125 -29.74 21.50 -4.99
C GLY A 125 -29.53 22.14 -6.37
N THR A 126 -30.50 21.91 -7.27
CA THR A 126 -30.46 22.41 -8.66
C THR A 126 -30.88 23.89 -8.79
N PRO A 127 -30.23 24.69 -9.65
CA PRO A 127 -30.57 26.10 -9.80
C PRO A 127 -31.77 26.31 -10.74
N ARG A 128 -32.96 26.57 -10.19
CA ARG A 128 -34.11 27.07 -10.96
C ARG A 128 -34.12 28.60 -11.03
N SER A 129 -34.36 29.14 -12.23
CA SER A 129 -34.62 30.57 -12.44
C SER A 129 -35.97 30.97 -11.83
N GLY A 130 -36.05 32.18 -11.25
CA GLY A 130 -37.30 32.75 -10.75
C GLY A 130 -38.24 33.22 -11.87
N GLY A 131 -39.55 33.32 -11.57
CA GLY A 131 -40.58 33.52 -12.60
C GLY A 131 -42.00 33.93 -12.13
N ASN A 132 -42.10 34.87 -11.18
CA ASN A 132 -43.31 35.67 -10.87
C ASN A 132 -44.56 34.96 -10.26
N ARG A 133 -45.50 35.82 -9.80
CA ARG A 133 -46.83 35.59 -9.18
C ARG A 133 -47.84 34.96 -10.18
N ASP A 134 -49.04 34.46 -9.82
CA ASP A 134 -50.05 34.87 -8.81
C ASP A 134 -51.02 33.72 -8.42
N GLY A 135 -51.66 33.83 -7.25
CA GLY A 135 -53.01 33.29 -6.91
C GLY A 135 -53.26 31.77 -6.84
N GLY A 136 -54.32 31.33 -6.12
CA GLY A 136 -54.91 30.00 -6.40
C GLY A 136 -55.31 29.02 -5.28
N ASN A 137 -55.56 29.46 -4.04
CA ASN A 137 -56.61 28.99 -3.11
C ASN A 137 -57.31 27.59 -3.28
N ARG A 138 -57.42 26.84 -2.16
CA ARG A 138 -58.33 25.70 -1.79
C ARG A 138 -57.88 24.23 -1.88
N ASP A 139 -58.03 23.59 -0.70
CA ASP A 139 -58.83 22.39 -0.34
C ASP A 139 -58.72 21.07 -1.16
N GLY A 140 -58.82 19.91 -0.47
CA GLY A 140 -59.12 18.63 -1.13
C GLY A 140 -58.63 17.36 -0.43
N ALA A 141 -59.20 17.02 0.73
CA ALA A 141 -58.84 15.87 1.56
C ALA A 141 -58.96 14.46 0.93
N ASN A 142 -58.23 13.51 1.55
CA ASN A 142 -58.57 12.10 1.79
C ASN A 142 -58.42 10.99 0.72
N ARG A 143 -57.65 9.98 1.15
CA ARG A 143 -57.95 8.52 1.17
C ARG A 143 -57.72 7.61 -0.05
N ASP A 144 -56.99 6.54 0.27
CA ASP A 144 -57.31 5.11 0.15
C ASP A 144 -57.89 4.59 -1.18
N GLY A 145 -57.16 3.64 -1.81
CA GLY A 145 -57.63 2.86 -2.95
C GLY A 145 -56.51 2.02 -3.58
N ASP A 146 -56.43 0.75 -3.19
CA ASP A 146 -55.70 -0.30 -3.92
C ASP A 146 -56.66 -0.89 -4.96
N ASP A 147 -56.27 -1.00 -6.24
CA ASP A 147 -56.62 -2.13 -7.12
C ASP A 147 -55.94 -2.08 -8.52
N ARG A 148 -56.20 -3.12 -9.34
CA ARG A 148 -55.42 -3.48 -10.54
C ARG A 148 -56.13 -3.29 -11.90
N ASP A 149 -55.31 -3.48 -12.95
CA ASP A 149 -55.64 -3.94 -14.31
C ASP A 149 -56.34 -3.00 -15.33
N GLY A 150 -56.01 -3.24 -16.61
CA GLY A 150 -56.64 -2.64 -17.80
C GLY A 150 -56.07 -1.26 -18.20
N GLY A 151 -55.36 -1.04 -19.31
CA GLY A 151 -55.06 -1.92 -20.46
C GLY A 151 -55.73 -1.43 -21.74
N GLY A 152 -55.00 -0.74 -22.63
CA GLY A 152 -55.58 -0.25 -23.89
C GLY A 152 -54.64 0.61 -24.74
N ALA A 153 -53.87 0.00 -25.65
CA ALA A 153 -53.09 0.70 -26.66
C ALA A 153 -52.88 -0.16 -27.93
N PRO A 154 -53.34 0.28 -29.12
CA PRO A 154 -53.01 -0.36 -30.39
C PRO A 154 -52.08 0.51 -31.27
N ASP A 155 -50.91 -0.07 -31.55
CA ASP A 155 -50.14 -0.04 -32.82
C ASP A 155 -49.93 1.27 -33.63
N ARG A 156 -48.65 1.61 -33.85
CA ARG A 156 -48.02 1.60 -35.20
C ARG A 156 -46.49 1.66 -35.16
N ARG A 157 -45.83 0.73 -35.85
CA ARG A 157 -44.35 0.59 -35.90
C ARG A 157 -43.66 1.53 -36.90
N ARG A 158 -42.53 2.13 -36.47
CA ARG A 158 -41.30 2.48 -37.24
C ARG A 158 -40.33 3.16 -36.25
N SER A 159 -39.02 2.94 -36.18
CA SER A 159 -38.04 1.94 -36.62
C SER A 159 -36.66 2.49 -36.17
N ALA A 160 -35.65 1.65 -36.00
CA ALA A 160 -34.22 1.99 -35.90
C ALA A 160 -33.70 2.88 -34.73
N ALA A 161 -33.01 2.21 -33.79
CA ALA A 161 -31.72 2.57 -33.17
C ALA A 161 -31.42 4.02 -32.73
N GLY A 162 -31.25 4.21 -31.40
CA GLY A 162 -30.76 5.46 -30.83
C GLY A 162 -30.29 5.36 -29.37
N THR A 163 -29.84 4.18 -28.92
CA THR A 163 -29.53 3.90 -27.51
C THR A 163 -28.35 4.73 -27.00
N ARG A 164 -28.65 5.88 -26.40
CA ARG A 164 -27.68 6.65 -25.59
C ARG A 164 -27.30 5.82 -24.37
N GLY A 165 -26.14 5.17 -24.43
CA GLY A 165 -25.54 4.53 -23.25
C GLY A 165 -25.33 5.58 -22.17
N THR A 166 -26.06 5.45 -21.06
CA THR A 166 -25.88 6.28 -19.87
C THR A 166 -24.52 5.97 -19.25
N GLU A 167 -23.60 6.93 -19.28
CA GLU A 167 -22.33 6.80 -18.56
C GLU A 167 -22.59 6.78 -17.05
N LEU A 168 -22.69 5.59 -16.47
CA LEU A 168 -22.65 5.35 -15.03
C LEU A 168 -21.27 5.76 -14.48
N ALA A 169 -21.19 7.00 -14.01
CA ALA A 169 -20.01 7.56 -13.38
C ALA A 169 -19.83 7.00 -11.96
N LEU A 170 -19.19 5.83 -11.85
CA LEU A 170 -18.79 5.24 -10.57
C LEU A 170 -17.75 6.12 -9.87
N GLY A 171 -18.21 6.93 -8.91
CA GLY A 171 -17.38 7.79 -8.08
C GLY A 171 -16.69 7.03 -6.96
N VAL A 172 -15.51 6.44 -7.22
CA VAL A 172 -14.64 5.91 -6.16
C VAL A 172 -14.03 7.09 -5.38
N PRO A 173 -14.15 7.15 -4.04
CA PRO A 173 -13.62 8.24 -3.24
C PRO A 173 -12.09 8.21 -3.17
N ALA A 174 -11.43 8.95 -4.07
CA ALA A 174 -9.98 9.07 -4.10
C ALA A 174 -9.48 10.30 -3.32
N ALA A 175 -8.30 10.22 -2.70
CA ALA A 175 -7.66 11.30 -1.95
C ALA A 175 -7.54 12.62 -2.75
N PRO A 176 -7.61 13.80 -2.10
CA PRO A 176 -7.48 15.11 -2.77
C PRO A 176 -6.12 15.26 -3.46
N VAL A 177 -6.11 15.98 -4.59
CA VAL A 177 -4.89 16.21 -5.38
C VAL A 177 -4.07 17.38 -4.83
N LEU A 178 -4.76 18.38 -4.27
CA LEU A 178 -4.10 19.51 -3.60
C LEU A 178 -3.75 19.17 -2.14
N PRO A 179 -2.49 19.32 -1.70
CA PRO A 179 -2.14 19.22 -0.28
C PRO A 179 -2.80 20.37 0.50
N ALA A 180 -3.32 20.05 1.69
CA ALA A 180 -3.89 20.99 2.66
C ALA A 180 -4.84 22.07 2.05
N PRO A 181 -6.03 21.70 1.51
CA PRO A 181 -6.96 22.65 0.89
C PRO A 181 -7.44 23.78 1.84
N LEU A 182 -7.42 23.56 3.16
CA LEU A 182 -7.69 24.58 4.17
C LEU A 182 -6.59 25.66 4.22
N GLU A 183 -5.34 25.31 3.92
CA GLU A 183 -4.21 26.24 3.89
C GLU A 183 -4.21 27.05 2.61
N LEU A 184 -4.52 26.44 1.46
CA LEU A 184 -4.80 27.16 0.21
C LEU A 184 -5.95 28.17 0.38
N THR A 185 -7.04 27.77 1.04
CA THR A 185 -8.16 28.66 1.37
C THR A 185 -7.73 29.82 2.29
N ARG A 186 -6.85 29.56 3.28
CA ARG A 186 -6.29 30.61 4.16
C ARG A 186 -5.36 31.56 3.39
N ALA A 187 -4.48 31.02 2.56
CA ALA A 187 -3.52 31.74 1.72
C ALA A 187 -4.21 32.74 0.77
N LEU A 188 -5.36 32.36 0.21
CA LEU A 188 -6.12 33.18 -0.74
C LEU A 188 -7.03 34.23 -0.06
N ARG A 189 -7.27 34.17 1.25
CA ARG A 189 -8.11 35.16 2.00
C ARG A 189 -7.82 36.64 1.68
N PRO A 190 -6.57 37.09 1.46
CA PRO A 190 -6.28 38.47 1.07
C PRO A 190 -7.11 38.97 -0.12
N LEU A 191 -7.49 38.10 -1.08
CA LEU A 191 -8.31 38.46 -2.24
C LEU A 191 -9.68 39.03 -1.88
N GLN A 192 -10.22 38.77 -0.68
CA GLN A 192 -11.46 39.43 -0.21
C GLN A 192 -11.33 40.96 -0.07
N ARG A 193 -10.11 41.49 -0.06
CA ARG A 193 -9.80 42.94 -0.07
C ARG A 193 -9.48 43.48 -1.46
N TYR A 194 -9.42 42.64 -2.50
CA TYR A 194 -9.22 43.09 -3.89
C TYR A 194 -10.33 44.07 -4.31
N ARG A 195 -9.97 45.05 -5.13
CA ARG A 195 -10.88 46.01 -5.76
C ARG A 195 -10.47 46.19 -7.23
N PRO A 196 -11.40 46.05 -8.19
CA PRO A 196 -11.11 46.41 -9.57
C PRO A 196 -10.95 47.93 -9.69
N VAL A 197 -10.14 48.39 -10.65
CA VAL A 197 -9.84 49.84 -10.81
C VAL A 197 -11.01 50.61 -11.42
N SER A 198 -11.86 49.93 -12.18
CA SER A 198 -13.10 50.50 -12.75
C SER A 198 -14.13 50.87 -11.69
N ALA A 199 -14.83 52.00 -11.89
CA ALA A 199 -15.85 52.49 -10.97
C ALA A 199 -16.89 51.42 -10.56
N PRO A 200 -17.29 51.33 -9.28
CA PRO A 200 -18.15 50.25 -8.79
C PRO A 200 -19.54 50.25 -9.43
N LEU A 201 -20.03 49.06 -9.80
CA LEU A 201 -21.32 48.85 -10.46
C LEU A 201 -22.48 49.10 -9.50
N ARG A 202 -22.33 48.67 -8.25
CA ARG A 202 -23.34 48.87 -7.19
C ARG A 202 -23.03 50.15 -6.43
N ARG A 203 -24.01 51.05 -6.42
CA ARG A 203 -24.04 52.22 -5.53
C ARG A 203 -25.13 52.02 -4.50
N THR A 204 -24.83 52.25 -3.23
CA THR A 204 -25.82 52.39 -2.16
C THR A 204 -25.86 53.84 -1.71
N LEU A 205 -26.95 54.25 -1.08
CA LEU A 205 -26.97 55.50 -0.34
C LEU A 205 -25.86 55.47 0.73
N ASP A 206 -25.15 56.57 0.88
CA ASP A 206 -24.39 56.85 2.09
C ASP A 206 -25.30 57.70 2.97
N GLU A 207 -25.98 57.06 3.92
CA GLU A 207 -27.00 57.69 4.76
C GLU A 207 -26.43 58.88 5.55
N THR A 208 -25.20 58.75 6.07
CA THR A 208 -24.52 59.81 6.81
C THR A 208 -24.15 60.99 5.91
N ALA A 209 -23.48 60.74 4.78
CA ALA A 209 -23.11 61.83 3.86
C ALA A 209 -24.34 62.46 3.18
N THR A 210 -25.43 61.70 3.01
CA THR A 210 -26.73 62.21 2.56
C THR A 210 -27.33 63.15 3.60
N ALA A 211 -27.36 62.76 4.88
CA ALA A 211 -27.85 63.61 5.96
C ALA A 211 -27.02 64.90 6.08
N ASP A 212 -25.69 64.80 6.08
CA ASP A 212 -24.78 65.95 6.14
C ASP A 212 -24.96 66.91 4.97
N LEU A 213 -25.06 66.39 3.73
CA LEU A 213 -25.24 67.23 2.55
C LEU A 213 -26.64 67.87 2.53
N SER A 214 -27.68 67.13 2.94
CA SER A 214 -29.06 67.63 2.99
C SER A 214 -29.25 68.72 4.05
N ALA A 215 -28.60 68.56 5.22
CA ALA A 215 -28.58 69.58 6.27
C ALA A 215 -27.86 70.86 5.79
N ARG A 216 -26.72 70.73 5.12
CA ARG A 216 -25.99 71.86 4.51
C ARG A 216 -26.75 72.52 3.35
N ALA A 217 -27.60 71.76 2.65
CA ALA A 217 -28.49 72.23 1.59
C ALA A 217 -29.83 72.81 2.11
N GLY A 218 -29.93 73.14 3.40
CA GLY A 218 -31.11 73.79 3.97
C GLY A 218 -32.35 72.89 4.12
N GLY A 219 -32.14 71.57 4.23
CA GLY A 219 -33.22 70.57 4.37
C GLY A 219 -33.68 69.94 3.06
N MET A 220 -33.14 70.34 1.91
CA MET A 220 -33.36 69.65 0.64
C MET A 220 -32.64 68.29 0.66
N VAL A 221 -33.37 67.19 0.46
CA VAL A 221 -32.80 65.83 0.49
C VAL A 221 -31.92 65.59 -0.74
N MET A 222 -30.60 65.59 -0.52
CA MET A 222 -29.58 65.45 -1.55
C MET A 222 -28.85 64.10 -1.40
N PRO A 223 -29.31 63.03 -2.09
CA PRO A 223 -28.81 61.67 -1.89
C PRO A 223 -27.36 61.50 -2.36
N VAL A 224 -26.46 61.28 -1.42
CA VAL A 224 -25.05 60.95 -1.68
C VAL A 224 -24.92 59.44 -1.82
N PHE A 225 -24.38 58.99 -2.95
CA PHE A 225 -24.26 57.56 -3.26
C PHE A 225 -22.80 57.08 -3.18
N ARG A 226 -22.51 56.14 -2.28
CA ARG A 226 -21.20 55.47 -2.19
C ARG A 226 -21.14 54.17 -2.99
N GLY A 227 -19.95 53.81 -3.44
CA GLY A 227 -19.71 52.60 -4.23
C GLY A 227 -19.45 51.35 -3.38
N VAL A 228 -20.26 50.31 -3.57
CA VAL A 228 -20.10 49.00 -2.89
C VAL A 228 -19.18 48.10 -3.71
N GLY A 229 -17.87 48.32 -3.57
CA GLY A 229 -16.85 47.57 -4.33
C GLY A 229 -16.46 46.17 -3.82
N ARG A 230 -17.18 45.59 -2.84
CA ARG A 230 -16.89 44.21 -2.37
C ARG A 230 -17.62 43.20 -3.27
N GLY A 231 -16.88 42.26 -3.87
CA GLY A 231 -17.46 41.28 -4.79
C GLY A 231 -17.91 41.90 -6.12
N ASP A 232 -17.24 42.96 -6.58
CA ASP A 232 -17.54 43.63 -7.87
C ASP A 232 -16.63 43.13 -9.03
N ALA A 233 -15.62 42.31 -8.69
CA ALA A 233 -14.72 41.64 -9.63
C ALA A 233 -15.19 40.21 -9.96
N ILE A 234 -14.84 39.71 -11.14
CA ILE A 234 -15.12 38.33 -11.59
C ILE A 234 -13.80 37.57 -11.67
N LEU A 235 -13.74 36.34 -11.16
CA LEU A 235 -12.60 35.45 -11.42
C LEU A 235 -12.89 34.62 -12.67
N GLN A 236 -11.90 34.47 -13.53
CA GLN A 236 -11.95 33.62 -14.72
C GLN A 236 -10.82 32.59 -14.63
N CYS A 237 -11.20 31.34 -14.38
CA CYS A 237 -10.29 30.20 -14.31
C CYS A 237 -10.28 29.53 -15.70
N VAL A 238 -9.14 29.59 -16.38
CA VAL A 238 -8.98 29.06 -17.76
C VAL A 238 -8.00 27.90 -17.74
N MET A 239 -8.48 26.68 -17.95
CA MET A 239 -7.60 25.51 -18.07
C MET A 239 -7.22 25.27 -19.53
N ASP A 240 -5.94 25.02 -19.80
CA ASP A 240 -5.46 24.56 -21.10
C ASP A 240 -5.92 23.12 -21.36
N ALA A 241 -6.56 22.86 -22.51
CA ALA A 241 -7.12 21.56 -22.87
C ALA A 241 -6.12 20.67 -23.64
N SER A 242 -4.81 20.88 -23.45
CA SER A 242 -3.76 20.02 -23.99
C SER A 242 -3.85 18.59 -23.42
N SER A 243 -3.30 17.62 -24.14
CA SER A 243 -3.33 16.19 -23.77
C SER A 243 -2.65 15.92 -22.42
N SER A 244 -1.50 16.57 -22.19
CA SER A 244 -0.75 16.56 -20.92
C SER A 244 -1.46 17.28 -19.78
N MET A 245 -2.42 18.17 -20.06
CA MET A 245 -3.19 18.85 -19.02
C MET A 245 -4.34 18.03 -18.44
N LEU A 246 -4.79 16.96 -19.11
CA LEU A 246 -5.90 16.12 -18.63
C LEU A 246 -5.64 15.45 -17.27
N VAL A 247 -4.39 15.26 -16.86
CA VAL A 247 -4.07 14.71 -15.52
C VAL A 247 -4.40 15.69 -14.38
N TRP A 248 -4.57 16.98 -14.70
CA TRP A 248 -4.80 18.06 -13.75
C TRP A 248 -6.28 18.49 -13.64
N ASP A 249 -7.19 17.86 -14.38
CA ASP A 249 -8.63 18.20 -14.40
C ASP A 249 -9.25 18.21 -12.99
N ARG A 250 -8.88 17.22 -12.17
CA ARG A 250 -9.29 17.17 -10.76
C ARG A 250 -8.70 18.31 -9.91
N MET A 251 -7.42 18.63 -10.08
CA MET A 251 -6.78 19.77 -9.39
C MET A 251 -7.47 21.08 -9.76
N PHE A 252 -7.88 21.23 -11.02
CA PHE A 252 -8.64 22.38 -11.51
C PHE A 252 -10.04 22.49 -10.87
N GLY A 253 -10.75 21.37 -10.71
CA GLY A 253 -12.01 21.31 -9.96
C GLY A 253 -11.85 21.67 -8.48
N GLU A 254 -10.82 21.15 -7.81
CA GLU A 254 -10.50 21.49 -6.40
C GLU A 254 -10.14 22.98 -6.25
N LEU A 255 -9.36 23.56 -7.19
CA LEU A 255 -9.09 25.00 -7.23
C LEU A 255 -10.36 25.83 -7.47
N GLN A 256 -11.25 25.42 -8.39
CA GLN A 256 -12.54 26.10 -8.63
C GLN A 256 -13.36 26.15 -7.34
N GLN A 257 -13.44 25.03 -6.60
CA GLN A 257 -14.17 24.95 -5.34
C GLN A 257 -13.60 25.91 -4.27
N ILE A 258 -12.27 25.93 -4.11
CA ILE A 258 -11.56 26.84 -3.20
C ILE A 258 -11.85 28.30 -3.54
N PHE A 259 -11.75 28.68 -4.82
CA PHE A 259 -12.05 30.06 -5.26
C PHE A 259 -13.53 30.45 -5.10
N GLY A 260 -14.46 29.50 -5.29
CA GLY A 260 -15.88 29.72 -5.06
C GLY A 260 -16.21 29.95 -3.57
N GLN A 261 -15.66 29.11 -2.69
CA GLN A 261 -15.84 29.23 -1.23
C GLN A 261 -15.18 30.49 -0.64
N LEU A 262 -14.25 31.13 -1.35
CA LEU A 262 -13.51 32.30 -0.88
C LEU A 262 -14.36 33.56 -0.68
N GLY A 263 -15.49 33.70 -1.39
CA GLY A 263 -16.38 34.86 -1.28
C GLY A 263 -15.75 36.21 -1.67
N ALA A 264 -14.65 36.20 -2.43
CA ALA A 264 -13.92 37.39 -2.86
C ALA A 264 -14.47 38.01 -4.16
N PHE A 265 -15.07 37.18 -5.02
CA PHE A 265 -15.52 37.53 -6.37
C PHE A 265 -17.04 37.47 -6.48
N ARG A 266 -17.59 38.17 -7.47
CA ARG A 266 -19.02 38.11 -7.84
C ARG A 266 -19.43 36.74 -8.36
N ASP A 267 -18.51 36.12 -9.09
CA ASP A 267 -18.69 34.96 -9.95
C ASP A 267 -17.31 34.34 -10.23
N VAL A 268 -17.26 33.02 -10.47
CA VAL A 268 -16.05 32.24 -10.75
C VAL A 268 -16.29 31.45 -12.04
N GLN A 269 -15.87 32.01 -13.16
CA GLN A 269 -16.15 31.48 -14.49
C GLN A 269 -15.07 30.49 -14.94
N VAL A 270 -15.42 29.22 -15.06
CA VAL A 270 -14.57 28.19 -15.67
C VAL A 270 -14.67 28.21 -17.20
N ARG A 271 -13.52 28.15 -17.86
CA ARG A 271 -13.37 27.96 -19.31
C ARG A 271 -12.25 26.96 -19.59
N TYR A 272 -12.36 26.25 -20.71
CA TYR A 272 -11.28 25.43 -21.25
C TYR A 272 -10.78 26.05 -22.53
N LEU A 273 -9.45 26.15 -22.69
CA LEU A 273 -8.76 26.75 -23.82
C LEU A 273 -8.33 25.65 -24.80
N HIS A 274 -8.91 25.70 -26.00
CA HIS A 274 -8.79 24.70 -27.05
C HIS A 274 -8.01 25.24 -28.26
N GLN A 275 -7.39 24.35 -29.02
CA GLN A 275 -6.94 24.65 -30.38
C GLN A 275 -8.13 24.49 -31.33
N GLY A 276 -8.60 25.59 -31.91
CA GLY A 276 -9.61 25.58 -32.97
C GLY A 276 -9.06 25.07 -34.31
N PRO A 277 -9.93 24.79 -35.29
CA PRO A 277 -9.54 24.25 -36.61
C PRO A 277 -8.44 25.08 -37.30
N ASP A 278 -8.54 26.41 -37.25
CA ASP A 278 -7.57 27.36 -37.85
C ASP A 278 -6.26 27.50 -37.03
N GLY A 279 -5.99 26.53 -36.14
CA GLY A 279 -4.94 26.55 -35.13
C GLY A 279 -5.12 27.63 -34.06
N GLY A 280 -6.28 28.29 -34.00
CA GLY A 280 -6.56 29.45 -33.14
C GLY A 280 -6.82 29.10 -31.67
N CYS A 281 -6.70 30.09 -30.79
CA CYS A 281 -7.21 29.97 -29.43
C CYS A 281 -8.75 30.05 -29.45
N THR A 282 -9.41 28.94 -29.15
CA THR A 282 -10.87 28.89 -28.93
C THR A 282 -11.16 28.51 -27.49
N VAL A 283 -12.37 28.78 -27.01
CA VAL A 283 -12.78 28.51 -25.62
C VAL A 283 -14.11 27.79 -25.55
N SER A 284 -14.21 26.84 -24.63
CA SER A 284 -15.44 26.09 -24.32
C SER A 284 -15.75 26.13 -22.83
N ARG A 285 -16.92 25.57 -22.46
CA ARG A 285 -17.30 25.25 -21.08
C ARG A 285 -16.94 23.81 -20.68
N SER A 286 -16.45 22.99 -21.61
CA SER A 286 -16.02 21.60 -21.37
C SER A 286 -14.56 21.37 -21.77
N ALA A 287 -13.90 20.42 -21.08
CA ALA A 287 -12.59 19.88 -21.44
C ALA A 287 -12.63 19.07 -22.74
N ASP A 288 -13.80 18.57 -23.14
CA ASP A 288 -14.04 17.97 -24.45
C ASP A 288 -14.69 19.01 -25.40
N PRO A 289 -14.09 19.28 -26.59
CA PRO A 289 -14.65 20.21 -27.56
C PRO A 289 -15.95 19.72 -28.24
N ALA A 290 -16.26 18.42 -28.20
CA ALA A 290 -17.52 17.90 -28.75
C ALA A 290 -18.71 18.14 -27.79
N SER A 291 -18.50 18.05 -26.48
CA SER A 291 -19.53 18.22 -25.44
C SER A 291 -20.07 19.65 -25.29
N ALA A 292 -19.34 20.68 -25.73
CA ALA A 292 -19.82 22.06 -25.64
C ALA A 292 -19.19 22.98 -26.71
N PRO A 293 -19.97 23.90 -27.31
CA PRO A 293 -19.55 24.66 -28.49
C PRO A 293 -18.32 25.53 -28.25
N LEU A 294 -17.41 25.50 -29.22
CA LEU A 294 -16.22 26.36 -29.28
C LEU A 294 -16.60 27.81 -29.64
N HIS A 295 -15.90 28.76 -29.02
CA HIS A 295 -16.07 30.20 -29.24
C HIS A 295 -14.71 30.89 -29.36
N SER A 296 -14.64 32.12 -29.91
CA SER A 296 -13.37 32.87 -29.91
C SER A 296 -12.88 33.15 -28.48
N ALA A 297 -11.56 33.05 -28.27
CA ALA A 297 -10.90 33.47 -27.05
C ALA A 297 -11.07 34.98 -26.74
N ASP A 298 -11.54 35.80 -27.67
CA ASP A 298 -11.94 37.19 -27.40
C ASP A 298 -12.97 37.30 -26.27
N ARG A 299 -13.81 36.27 -26.05
CA ARG A 299 -14.74 36.23 -24.91
C ARG A 299 -14.04 36.21 -23.54
N LEU A 300 -12.73 35.89 -23.48
CA LEU A 300 -11.92 36.00 -22.27
C LEU A 300 -11.51 37.45 -21.95
N SER A 301 -11.54 38.35 -22.95
CA SER A 301 -11.25 39.77 -22.77
C SER A 301 -12.33 40.46 -21.93
N ASP A 302 -11.91 41.50 -21.20
CA ASP A 302 -12.76 42.38 -20.42
C ASP A 302 -12.19 43.81 -20.47
N PRO A 303 -12.62 44.64 -21.44
CA PRO A 303 -12.18 46.04 -21.50
C PRO A 303 -12.68 46.89 -20.33
N THR A 304 -13.49 46.34 -19.42
CA THR A 304 -13.88 47.02 -18.18
C THR A 304 -12.88 46.83 -17.04
N GLY A 305 -11.89 45.92 -17.16
CA GLY A 305 -10.86 45.71 -16.14
C GLY A 305 -11.35 45.10 -14.81
N ARG A 306 -12.53 44.45 -14.80
CA ARG A 306 -13.13 43.83 -13.60
C ARG A 306 -12.73 42.36 -13.42
N ARG A 307 -12.27 41.72 -14.49
CA ARG A 307 -11.94 40.29 -14.53
C ARG A 307 -10.51 40.02 -14.07
N VAL A 308 -10.33 39.18 -13.05
CA VAL A 308 -9.03 38.55 -12.75
C VAL A 308 -8.97 37.24 -13.52
N THR A 309 -7.91 36.99 -14.29
CA THR A 309 -7.75 35.73 -15.02
C THR A 309 -6.62 34.89 -14.43
N VAL A 310 -6.91 33.62 -14.13
CA VAL A 310 -5.90 32.63 -13.76
C VAL A 310 -5.92 31.54 -14.85
N VAL A 311 -4.79 31.35 -15.52
CA VAL A 311 -4.62 30.35 -16.57
C VAL A 311 -3.89 29.14 -15.99
N ILE A 312 -4.49 27.96 -16.01
CA ILE A 312 -3.93 26.72 -15.49
C ILE A 312 -3.36 25.95 -16.68
N SER A 313 -2.04 25.83 -16.78
CA SER A 313 -1.36 25.21 -17.92
C SER A 313 0.05 24.74 -17.59
N ASP A 314 0.50 23.67 -18.24
CA ASP A 314 1.89 23.18 -18.27
C ASP A 314 2.81 24.03 -19.18
N CYS A 315 2.23 24.98 -19.93
CA CYS A 315 2.87 25.78 -20.97
C CYS A 315 3.61 24.98 -22.06
N ALA A 316 3.21 23.73 -22.31
CA ALA A 316 3.81 22.85 -23.31
C ALA A 316 2.90 22.62 -24.54
N GLY A 317 1.59 22.86 -24.40
CA GLY A 317 0.58 22.58 -25.42
C GLY A 317 0.76 23.29 -26.79
N PRO A 318 0.02 22.86 -27.84
CA PRO A 318 0.15 23.40 -29.20
C PRO A 318 -0.04 24.92 -29.34
N LEU A 319 -0.90 25.51 -28.51
CA LEU A 319 -1.14 26.95 -28.48
C LEU A 319 0.09 27.74 -28.01
N TRP A 320 0.92 27.14 -27.16
CA TRP A 320 2.19 27.71 -26.74
C TRP A 320 3.29 27.48 -27.77
N ARG A 321 3.32 26.30 -28.42
CA ARG A 321 4.22 26.04 -29.57
C ARG A 321 3.99 27.01 -30.73
N SER A 322 2.75 27.41 -31.00
CA SER A 322 2.39 28.40 -32.03
C SER A 322 2.46 29.86 -31.57
N GLY A 323 2.86 30.11 -30.32
CA GLY A 323 2.91 31.44 -29.70
C GLY A 323 1.53 32.08 -29.47
N ARG A 324 0.41 31.44 -29.84
CA ARG A 324 -0.94 32.04 -29.73
C ARG A 324 -1.37 32.20 -28.27
N ALA A 325 -0.96 31.29 -27.38
CA ALA A 325 -1.17 31.43 -25.94
C ALA A 325 -0.48 32.69 -25.37
N HIS A 326 0.76 32.98 -25.76
CA HIS A 326 1.47 34.19 -25.32
C HIS A 326 0.82 35.47 -25.83
N ARG A 327 0.37 35.50 -27.09
CA ARG A 327 -0.34 36.66 -27.66
C ARG A 327 -1.66 36.91 -26.92
N LEU A 328 -2.40 35.85 -26.59
CA LEU A 328 -3.60 35.90 -25.76
C LEU A 328 -3.30 36.41 -24.34
N LEU A 329 -2.24 35.90 -23.69
CA LEU A 329 -1.81 36.41 -22.38
C LEU A 329 -1.43 37.89 -22.43
N HIS A 330 -0.76 38.36 -23.48
CA HIS A 330 -0.43 39.78 -23.68
C HIS A 330 -1.71 40.62 -23.83
N GLN A 331 -2.65 40.19 -24.67
CA GLN A 331 -3.96 40.83 -24.86
C GLN A 331 -4.74 40.95 -23.55
N LEU A 332 -4.74 39.91 -22.71
CA LEU A 332 -5.43 39.90 -21.41
C LEU A 332 -4.70 40.75 -20.35
N ALA A 333 -3.38 40.62 -20.24
CA ALA A 333 -2.55 41.35 -19.27
C ALA A 333 -2.52 42.87 -19.52
N ARG A 334 -2.84 43.32 -20.76
CA ARG A 334 -3.07 44.73 -21.08
C ARG A 334 -4.40 45.30 -20.55
N GLN A 335 -5.36 44.45 -20.18
CA GLN A 335 -6.71 44.86 -19.79
C GLN A 335 -6.94 44.71 -18.28
N ALA A 336 -6.44 43.62 -17.69
CA ALA A 336 -6.73 43.26 -16.31
C ALA A 336 -5.65 42.33 -15.72
N PRO A 337 -5.68 42.01 -14.42
CA PRO A 337 -4.68 41.13 -13.80
C PRO A 337 -4.77 39.69 -14.34
N VAL A 338 -3.63 39.17 -14.79
CA VAL A 338 -3.46 37.78 -15.27
C VAL A 338 -2.35 37.10 -14.48
N ALA A 339 -2.52 35.82 -14.17
CA ALA A 339 -1.45 34.93 -13.71
C ALA A 339 -1.55 33.55 -14.36
N VAL A 340 -0.42 32.87 -14.51
CA VAL A 340 -0.35 31.47 -14.92
C VAL A 340 -0.08 30.61 -13.69
N LEU A 341 -0.94 29.64 -13.43
CA LEU A 341 -0.73 28.59 -12.45
C LEU A 341 -0.16 27.38 -13.19
N GLN A 342 1.12 27.08 -12.96
CA GLN A 342 1.87 26.04 -13.66
C GLN A 342 2.10 24.86 -12.72
N PRO A 343 1.42 23.72 -12.92
CA PRO A 343 1.41 22.63 -11.95
C PRO A 343 2.66 21.74 -12.00
N LEU A 344 3.44 21.81 -13.09
CA LEU A 344 4.71 21.09 -13.20
C LEU A 344 5.71 21.52 -12.10
N PRO A 345 6.61 20.62 -11.64
CA PRO A 345 7.74 20.98 -10.80
C PRO A 345 8.60 22.12 -11.37
N GLN A 346 9.02 23.08 -10.53
CA GLN A 346 9.70 24.31 -10.98
C GLN A 346 10.97 24.06 -11.83
N ARG A 347 11.68 22.94 -11.59
CA ARG A 347 12.82 22.46 -12.40
C ARG A 347 12.51 22.34 -13.91
N MET A 348 11.25 22.13 -14.28
CA MET A 348 10.81 21.97 -15.67
C MET A 348 10.47 23.29 -16.35
N TRP A 349 10.25 24.37 -15.59
CA TRP A 349 9.61 25.59 -16.11
C TRP A 349 10.39 26.24 -17.25
N ASN A 350 11.73 26.25 -17.16
CA ASN A 350 12.60 26.77 -18.23
C ASN A 350 12.74 25.85 -19.45
N ARG A 351 12.07 24.68 -19.45
CA ARG A 351 11.95 23.74 -20.57
C ARG A 351 10.55 23.76 -21.22
N THR A 352 9.57 24.42 -20.62
CA THR A 352 8.26 24.67 -21.24
C THR A 352 8.39 25.77 -22.31
N ARG A 353 7.29 26.17 -22.94
CA ARG A 353 7.26 27.29 -23.87
C ARG A 353 6.98 28.64 -23.20
N LEU A 354 6.79 28.67 -21.88
CA LEU A 354 6.80 29.89 -21.06
C LEU A 354 7.95 29.81 -20.03
N PRO A 355 9.21 29.95 -20.46
CA PRO A 355 10.35 29.99 -19.54
C PRO A 355 10.24 31.20 -18.60
N VAL A 356 10.78 31.06 -17.39
CA VAL A 356 10.62 32.06 -16.32
C VAL A 356 11.91 32.81 -16.00
N THR A 357 11.75 34.10 -15.70
CA THR A 357 12.76 34.91 -14.97
C THR A 357 12.29 35.04 -13.53
N PHE A 358 13.20 34.89 -12.56
CA PHE A 358 12.90 35.12 -11.15
C PHE A 358 13.33 36.55 -10.78
N GLY A 359 12.50 37.27 -10.02
CA GLY A 359 12.79 38.66 -9.64
C GLY A 359 11.83 39.22 -8.62
N SER A 360 12.04 40.49 -8.23
CA SER A 360 11.17 41.17 -7.30
C SER A 360 10.01 41.86 -8.01
N LEU A 361 8.78 41.49 -7.67
CA LEU A 361 7.54 41.93 -8.29
C LEU A 361 6.86 42.99 -7.42
N SER A 362 6.56 44.15 -8.00
CA SER A 362 5.67 45.15 -7.42
C SER A 362 4.49 45.46 -8.34
N ARG A 363 3.43 46.04 -7.77
CA ARG A 363 2.35 46.63 -8.55
C ARG A 363 2.86 47.91 -9.22
N GLY A 364 2.65 48.03 -10.52
CA GLY A 364 2.95 49.22 -11.29
C GLY A 364 1.77 50.19 -11.44
N ASP A 365 2.13 51.45 -11.56
CA ASP A 365 1.24 52.61 -11.57
C ASP A 365 0.73 52.87 -13.00
N GLY A 366 -0.17 52.01 -13.48
CA GLY A 366 -0.72 52.07 -14.83
C GLY A 366 -2.01 52.90 -14.93
N LEU A 367 -2.01 53.92 -15.79
CA LEU A 367 -3.19 54.78 -16.08
C LEU A 367 -4.39 54.05 -16.71
N ALA A 368 -4.24 52.79 -17.10
CA ALA A 368 -5.23 52.00 -17.84
C ALA A 368 -5.91 50.88 -17.01
N GLY A 369 -5.79 50.89 -15.69
CA GLY A 369 -6.46 49.93 -14.79
C GLY A 369 -5.87 48.52 -14.75
N ALA A 370 -5.17 48.09 -15.81
CA ALA A 370 -4.28 46.94 -15.75
C ALA A 370 -3.15 47.21 -14.73
N THR A 371 -3.07 46.37 -13.69
CA THR A 371 -1.97 46.37 -12.73
C THR A 371 -0.72 45.78 -13.38
N LEU A 372 -0.09 46.55 -14.26
CA LEU A 372 1.19 46.21 -14.88
C LEU A 372 2.19 45.82 -13.79
N LEU A 373 2.77 44.64 -13.89
CA LEU A 373 3.74 44.18 -12.89
C LEU A 373 5.10 44.76 -13.21
N LYS A 374 5.64 45.54 -12.27
CA LYS A 374 7.01 46.03 -12.33
C LYS A 374 7.91 44.92 -11.77
N VAL A 375 8.84 44.45 -12.58
CA VAL A 375 9.92 43.57 -12.15
C VAL A 375 11.14 44.44 -11.88
N THR A 376 11.70 44.39 -10.68
CA THR A 376 13.03 44.94 -10.40
C THR A 376 14.02 43.79 -10.33
N GLU A 377 14.94 43.75 -11.30
CA GLU A 377 16.09 42.84 -11.33
C GLU A 377 17.23 43.43 -10.50
N ASP A 378 18.02 42.59 -9.84
CA ASP A 378 19.35 42.98 -9.36
C ASP A 378 20.33 42.99 -10.55
N ALA A 379 21.24 43.95 -10.56
CA ALA A 379 22.04 44.25 -11.75
C ALA A 379 23.10 43.18 -12.04
N GLY A 380 22.93 42.41 -13.13
CA GLY A 380 24.01 41.59 -13.68
C GLY A 380 23.62 40.49 -14.68
N THR A 381 22.42 39.90 -14.57
CA THR A 381 22.13 38.58 -15.18
C THR A 381 20.76 38.41 -15.87
N GLY A 382 20.02 39.49 -16.12
CA GLY A 382 18.75 39.44 -16.84
C GLY A 382 18.89 39.22 -18.36
N PRO A 383 17.99 38.45 -19.02
CA PRO A 383 17.93 38.40 -20.48
C PRO A 383 17.40 39.73 -21.02
N ALA A 384 17.87 40.16 -22.21
CA ALA A 384 17.49 41.45 -22.79
C ALA A 384 15.97 41.57 -23.02
N VAL A 385 15.29 42.30 -22.14
CA VAL A 385 13.82 42.47 -22.18
C VAL A 385 13.42 43.26 -23.43
N HIS A 386 12.70 42.61 -24.33
CA HIS A 386 12.23 43.24 -25.57
C HIS A 386 11.24 44.38 -25.30
N PRO A 387 11.36 45.54 -25.99
CA PRO A 387 10.38 46.61 -25.93
C PRO A 387 8.96 46.11 -26.21
N GLY A 388 8.01 46.45 -25.33
CA GLY A 388 6.61 46.04 -25.45
C GLY A 388 6.27 44.63 -24.92
N ALA A 389 7.25 43.88 -24.40
CA ALA A 389 6.97 42.67 -23.63
C ALA A 389 6.27 42.99 -22.29
N LEU A 390 5.47 42.06 -21.78
CA LEU A 390 4.77 42.17 -20.50
C LEU A 390 5.13 41.02 -19.56
N ALA A 391 5.24 41.34 -18.28
CA ALA A 391 5.47 40.38 -17.20
C ALA A 391 4.14 39.75 -16.73
N VAL A 392 4.03 38.42 -16.79
CA VAL A 392 2.92 37.65 -16.22
C VAL A 392 3.47 36.74 -15.12
N PRO A 393 2.91 36.70 -13.89
CA PRO A 393 3.38 35.82 -12.83
C PRO A 393 3.16 34.36 -13.22
N VAL A 394 4.15 33.51 -12.93
CA VAL A 394 4.02 32.05 -13.01
C VAL A 394 4.11 31.50 -11.59
N LEU A 395 3.08 30.76 -11.17
CA LEU A 395 2.85 30.36 -9.79
C LEU A 395 2.71 28.83 -9.70
N PRO A 396 3.35 28.16 -8.72
CA PRO A 396 3.00 26.78 -8.40
C PRO A 396 1.64 26.73 -7.67
N PRO A 397 0.94 25.58 -7.65
CA PRO A 397 -0.26 25.34 -6.83
C PRO A 397 0.06 25.21 -5.32
N ALA A 398 0.96 26.05 -4.77
CA ALA A 398 1.42 25.99 -3.39
C ALA A 398 0.88 27.16 -2.55
N PRO A 399 0.56 26.95 -1.25
CA PRO A 399 0.00 27.98 -0.37
C PRO A 399 0.81 29.29 -0.34
N ASP A 400 2.15 29.24 -0.19
CA ASP A 400 2.96 30.44 -0.03
C ASP A 400 3.00 31.34 -1.27
N ALA A 401 3.13 30.75 -2.45
CA ALA A 401 3.14 31.49 -3.71
C ALA A 401 1.77 32.12 -4.00
N LEU A 402 0.69 31.38 -3.74
CA LEU A 402 -0.68 31.89 -3.86
C LEU A 402 -0.97 32.97 -2.80
N ALA A 403 -0.43 32.85 -1.58
CA ALA A 403 -0.50 33.89 -0.56
C ALA A 403 0.30 35.15 -0.92
N ALA A 404 1.47 35.00 -1.53
CA ALA A 404 2.27 36.12 -2.02
C ALA A 404 1.55 36.87 -3.14
N TRP A 405 1.06 36.15 -4.16
CA TRP A 405 0.26 36.72 -5.24
C TRP A 405 -1.04 37.36 -4.74
N ALA A 406 -1.78 36.71 -3.85
CA ALA A 406 -3.01 37.26 -3.26
C ALA A 406 -2.75 38.57 -2.48
N ARG A 407 -1.64 38.67 -1.73
CA ARG A 407 -1.23 39.92 -1.05
C ARG A 407 -0.83 41.01 -2.04
N LEU A 408 -0.08 40.67 -3.09
CA LEU A 408 0.31 41.62 -4.15
C LEU A 408 -0.90 42.16 -4.92
N LEU A 409 -1.84 41.29 -5.29
CA LEU A 409 -3.05 41.65 -6.02
C LEU A 409 -4.03 42.45 -5.16
N SER A 410 -4.15 42.16 -3.86
CA SER A 410 -4.98 42.94 -2.94
C SER A 410 -4.34 44.21 -2.39
N GLY A 411 -3.01 44.34 -2.43
CA GLY A 411 -2.29 45.48 -1.85
C GLY A 411 -2.22 45.42 -0.32
N THR A 412 -2.16 44.20 0.23
CA THR A 412 -2.31 43.91 1.66
C THR A 412 -1.07 43.25 2.28
N GLY A 413 0.07 43.34 1.59
CA GLY A 413 1.38 42.88 2.05
C GLY A 413 2.46 43.88 1.66
N ALA A 414 3.73 43.43 1.66
CA ALA A 414 4.86 44.26 1.26
C ALA A 414 4.70 44.78 -0.19
N ALA A 415 5.21 46.00 -0.45
CA ALA A 415 5.13 46.64 -1.77
C ALA A 415 5.91 45.89 -2.88
N ARG A 416 6.78 44.95 -2.49
CA ARG A 416 7.54 44.03 -3.34
C ARG A 416 7.44 42.61 -2.78
N ILE A 417 7.28 41.61 -3.65
CA ILE A 417 7.40 40.18 -3.34
C ILE A 417 8.47 39.54 -4.23
N SER A 418 9.05 38.39 -3.86
CA SER A 418 9.80 37.57 -4.83
C SER A 418 8.84 36.69 -5.63
N GLY A 419 9.12 36.45 -6.91
CA GLY A 419 8.30 35.58 -7.74
C GLY A 419 8.90 35.28 -9.12
N ALA A 420 8.30 34.32 -9.81
CA ALA A 420 8.66 33.94 -11.18
C ALA A 420 7.75 34.64 -12.21
N VAL A 421 8.33 35.00 -13.35
CA VAL A 421 7.67 35.78 -14.42
C VAL A 421 7.90 35.11 -15.76
N GLY A 422 6.82 34.85 -16.49
CA GLY A 422 6.84 34.56 -17.92
C GLY A 422 6.68 35.86 -18.69
N TRP A 423 7.62 36.14 -19.59
CA TRP A 423 7.54 37.29 -20.50
C TRP A 423 6.71 36.96 -21.73
N VAL A 424 5.71 37.78 -22.04
CA VAL A 424 4.81 37.61 -23.20
C VAL A 424 4.83 38.82 -24.12
N ARG A 425 4.51 38.63 -25.40
CA ARG A 425 4.55 39.65 -26.46
C ARG A 425 3.33 39.58 -27.37
N ALA A 426 2.88 40.71 -27.90
CA ALA A 426 1.83 40.77 -28.93
C ALA A 426 2.26 40.11 -30.25
N ASP A 427 3.54 40.23 -30.60
CA ASP A 427 4.15 39.72 -31.83
C ASP A 427 4.89 38.38 -31.63
N GLN A 428 4.67 37.69 -30.50
CA GLN A 428 5.41 36.48 -30.12
C GLN A 428 5.54 35.51 -31.32
N PRO A 429 6.75 35.14 -31.76
CA PRO A 429 6.90 34.20 -32.86
C PRO A 429 6.41 32.80 -32.46
N PRO A 430 5.95 31.96 -33.42
CA PRO A 430 5.86 30.53 -33.15
C PRO A 430 7.24 30.00 -32.75
N ALA A 431 7.27 29.00 -31.87
CA ALA A 431 8.51 28.34 -31.48
C ALA A 431 9.20 27.81 -32.74
N ALA A 432 10.50 28.06 -32.87
CA ALA A 432 11.28 27.57 -34.01
C ALA A 432 11.10 26.05 -34.14
N VAL A 433 10.64 25.61 -35.31
CA VAL A 433 10.61 24.20 -35.66
C VAL A 433 12.04 23.69 -35.54
N GLN A 434 12.27 22.70 -34.66
CA GLN A 434 13.58 22.07 -34.60
C GLN A 434 13.83 21.44 -35.97
N ARG A 435 14.89 21.90 -36.65
CA ARG A 435 15.37 21.23 -37.85
C ARG A 435 15.63 19.77 -37.48
N SER A 436 15.16 18.85 -38.31
CA SER A 436 15.33 17.41 -38.12
C SER A 436 16.79 16.98 -38.34
N GLY A 437 17.69 17.43 -37.45
CA GLY A 437 18.95 16.74 -37.22
C GLY A 437 18.67 15.31 -36.73
N ALA A 438 19.64 14.42 -36.95
CA ALA A 438 19.52 12.97 -36.83
C ALA A 438 18.45 12.49 -35.82
N THR A 439 17.48 11.73 -36.31
CA THR A 439 16.45 11.07 -35.49
C THR A 439 17.10 10.33 -34.35
N LEU A 440 16.90 10.83 -33.12
CA LEU A 440 17.46 10.22 -31.91
C LEU A 440 16.97 8.77 -31.82
N SER A 441 17.89 7.84 -31.59
CA SER A 441 17.49 6.43 -31.39
C SER A 441 16.64 6.30 -30.13
N SER A 442 15.83 5.25 -30.03
CA SER A 442 14.99 5.03 -28.86
C SER A 442 15.77 4.99 -27.54
N LEU A 443 16.97 4.39 -27.57
CA LEU A 443 17.91 4.41 -26.44
C LEU A 443 18.40 5.82 -26.10
N GLN A 444 18.64 6.69 -27.09
CA GLN A 444 18.98 8.10 -26.84
C GLN A 444 17.79 8.90 -26.28
N LEU A 445 16.56 8.63 -26.72
CA LEU A 445 15.34 9.23 -26.16
C LEU A 445 15.15 8.80 -24.68
N VAL A 446 15.24 7.51 -24.38
CA VAL A 446 15.12 6.96 -23.02
C VAL A 446 16.25 7.46 -22.11
N SER A 447 17.49 7.49 -22.59
CA SER A 447 18.65 8.04 -21.85
C SER A 447 18.45 9.53 -21.53
N ARG A 448 18.04 10.33 -22.54
CA ARG A 448 17.73 11.75 -22.37
C ARG A 448 16.61 11.97 -21.34
N PHE A 449 15.55 11.18 -21.39
CA PHE A 449 14.49 11.22 -20.38
C PHE A 449 15.03 10.90 -18.98
N ARG A 450 15.72 9.77 -18.79
CA ARG A 450 16.30 9.36 -17.49
C ARG A 450 17.27 10.41 -16.92
N SER A 451 18.02 11.11 -17.77
CA SER A 451 18.92 12.20 -17.35
C SER A 451 18.23 13.50 -16.92
N THR A 452 16.90 13.63 -17.12
CA THR A 452 16.16 14.88 -16.92
C THR A 452 14.85 14.77 -16.15
N ALA A 453 14.32 13.56 -15.97
CA ALA A 453 13.12 13.24 -15.21
C ALA A 453 13.42 13.01 -13.71
N SER A 454 12.37 13.00 -12.90
CA SER A 454 12.41 12.47 -11.53
C SER A 454 12.55 10.94 -11.52
N PRO A 455 13.12 10.33 -10.47
CA PRO A 455 13.20 8.86 -10.35
C PRO A 455 11.82 8.19 -10.44
N ALA A 456 10.79 8.79 -9.83
CA ALA A 456 9.42 8.30 -9.87
C ALA A 456 8.80 8.36 -11.28
N ALA A 457 9.03 9.43 -12.05
CA ALA A 457 8.61 9.47 -13.46
C ALA A 457 9.42 8.51 -14.34
N GLY A 458 10.70 8.30 -14.02
CA GLY A 458 11.56 7.28 -14.63
C GLY A 458 11.00 5.87 -14.49
N GLN A 459 10.64 5.49 -13.26
CA GLN A 459 10.03 4.19 -12.95
C GLN A 459 8.60 4.08 -13.49
N LEU A 460 7.82 5.17 -13.48
CA LEU A 460 6.48 5.19 -14.06
C LEU A 460 6.51 4.90 -15.56
N ALA A 461 7.48 5.46 -16.31
CA ALA A 461 7.65 5.13 -17.73
C ALA A 461 7.96 3.64 -17.98
N VAL A 462 8.64 2.97 -17.04
CA VAL A 462 8.91 1.52 -17.11
C VAL A 462 7.64 0.70 -16.88
N TYR A 463 6.83 1.02 -15.86
CA TYR A 463 5.54 0.35 -15.66
C TYR A 463 4.53 0.62 -16.79
N LEU A 464 4.53 1.84 -17.33
CA LEU A 464 3.69 2.18 -18.48
C LEU A 464 4.12 1.47 -19.77
N ALA A 465 5.34 0.93 -19.87
CA ALA A 465 5.77 0.15 -21.02
C ALA A 465 5.09 -1.23 -21.12
N ALA A 466 4.60 -1.77 -19.99
CA ALA A 466 3.76 -2.97 -19.94
C ALA A 466 2.25 -2.66 -19.86
N ALA A 467 1.85 -1.38 -19.96
CA ALA A 467 0.47 -0.95 -19.80
C ALA A 467 -0.14 -0.43 -21.12
N PRO A 468 -1.42 -0.72 -21.38
CA PRO A 468 -2.20 -0.02 -22.41
C PRO A 468 -2.23 1.48 -22.13
N LEU A 469 -1.71 2.28 -23.06
CA LEU A 469 -1.49 3.73 -22.94
C LEU A 469 -2.78 4.56 -23.09
N TYR A 470 -3.79 4.20 -22.31
CA TYR A 470 -5.07 4.87 -22.19
C TYR A 470 -5.08 5.67 -20.89
N LEU A 471 -5.34 7.00 -20.92
CA LEU A 471 -5.02 7.87 -19.77
C LEU A 471 -5.57 7.41 -18.39
N PRO A 472 -6.84 6.98 -18.26
CA PRO A 472 -7.33 6.35 -17.02
C PRO A 472 -6.59 5.08 -16.55
N VAL A 473 -6.07 4.26 -17.47
CA VAL A 473 -5.23 3.09 -17.15
C VAL A 473 -3.82 3.53 -16.76
N MET A 474 -3.27 4.57 -17.40
CA MET A 474 -2.00 5.17 -16.98
C MET A 474 -2.10 5.70 -15.54
N GLN A 475 -3.23 6.33 -15.18
CA GLN A 475 -3.53 6.77 -13.81
C GLN A 475 -3.82 5.62 -12.84
N LEU A 476 -4.35 4.48 -13.31
CA LEU A 476 -4.50 3.28 -12.50
C LEU A 476 -3.13 2.69 -12.16
N VAL A 477 -2.33 2.38 -13.19
CA VAL A 477 -0.98 1.80 -13.05
C VAL A 477 -0.09 2.70 -12.20
N GLN A 478 -0.22 4.02 -12.33
CA GLN A 478 0.43 4.95 -11.41
C GLN A 478 0.03 4.71 -9.95
N ARG A 479 -1.26 4.63 -9.64
CA ARG A 479 -1.76 4.47 -8.26
C ARG A 479 -1.49 3.09 -7.66
N THR A 480 -1.43 2.03 -8.48
CA THR A 480 -1.16 0.67 -7.99
C THR A 480 0.34 0.39 -7.86
N MET A 481 1.17 0.82 -8.82
CA MET A 481 2.60 0.51 -8.84
C MET A 481 3.46 1.56 -8.13
N LEU A 482 3.01 2.83 -8.10
CA LEU A 482 3.74 3.97 -7.53
C LEU A 482 2.79 4.90 -6.74
N PRO A 483 2.14 4.41 -5.66
CA PRO A 483 1.11 5.15 -4.91
C PRO A 483 1.58 6.48 -4.30
N GLN A 484 2.90 6.68 -4.14
CA GLN A 484 3.49 7.94 -3.66
C GLN A 484 3.69 8.99 -4.77
N SER A 485 3.47 8.63 -6.04
CA SER A 485 3.62 9.54 -7.20
C SER A 485 2.31 10.23 -7.57
N GLY A 486 2.39 11.46 -8.09
CA GLY A 486 1.24 12.30 -8.41
C GLY A 486 1.14 12.67 -9.89
N PRO A 487 0.16 13.51 -10.27
CA PRO A 487 0.01 13.99 -11.65
C PRO A 487 1.27 14.70 -12.21
N SER A 488 2.19 15.18 -11.35
CA SER A 488 3.51 15.68 -11.74
C SER A 488 4.33 14.65 -12.51
N GLU A 489 4.46 13.44 -11.98
CA GLU A 489 5.32 12.38 -12.52
C GLU A 489 4.72 11.81 -13.81
N LEU A 490 3.39 11.70 -13.88
CA LEU A 490 2.69 11.30 -15.11
C LEU A 490 2.78 12.40 -16.18
N ALA A 491 2.74 13.68 -15.82
CA ALA A 491 2.99 14.78 -16.74
C ALA A 491 4.44 14.81 -17.24
N GLU A 492 5.43 14.44 -16.41
CA GLU A 492 6.82 14.25 -16.85
C GLU A 492 6.93 13.18 -17.95
N VAL A 493 6.24 12.04 -17.81
CA VAL A 493 6.20 11.00 -18.87
C VAL A 493 5.48 11.52 -20.13
N LEU A 494 4.32 12.19 -19.99
CA LEU A 494 3.56 12.74 -21.13
C LEU A 494 4.30 13.87 -21.89
N LEU A 495 5.22 14.58 -21.22
CA LEU A 495 6.01 15.68 -21.81
C LEU A 495 7.44 15.28 -22.20
N SER A 496 7.82 14.02 -21.97
CA SER A 496 9.16 13.49 -22.22
C SER A 496 9.59 13.46 -23.69
N GLY A 497 8.63 13.33 -24.62
CA GLY A 497 8.89 12.96 -26.01
C GLY A 497 9.09 11.45 -26.24
N LEU A 498 8.83 10.61 -25.24
CA LEU A 498 8.76 9.14 -25.38
C LEU A 498 7.40 8.66 -25.91
N LEU A 499 6.37 9.50 -25.78
CA LEU A 499 4.99 9.23 -26.14
C LEU A 499 4.48 10.17 -27.23
N SER A 500 3.90 9.60 -28.27
CA SER A 500 3.07 10.30 -29.26
C SER A 500 1.58 10.09 -28.97
N ARG A 501 0.72 10.94 -29.53
CA ARG A 501 -0.73 10.74 -29.49
C ARG A 501 -1.15 9.91 -30.69
N ALA A 502 -1.93 8.86 -30.46
CA ALA A 502 -2.51 8.09 -31.55
C ALA A 502 -3.69 8.86 -32.18
N ASP A 503 -3.63 9.10 -33.50
CA ASP A 503 -4.69 9.81 -34.24
C ASP A 503 -5.92 8.92 -34.52
N GLY A 504 -6.61 8.56 -33.43
CA GLY A 504 -7.91 7.90 -33.46
C GLY A 504 -9.06 8.90 -33.42
N ALA A 505 -9.74 9.11 -34.55
CA ALA A 505 -10.96 9.91 -34.62
C ALA A 505 -12.15 9.18 -33.94
N GLY A 506 -12.30 9.37 -32.62
CA GLY A 506 -13.40 8.82 -31.83
C GLY A 506 -13.77 9.75 -30.67
N GLY A 507 -15.01 10.28 -30.68
CA GLY A 507 -15.50 11.26 -29.70
C GLY A 507 -15.87 10.65 -28.34
N GLY A 508 -14.89 10.11 -27.62
CA GLY A 508 -15.03 9.64 -26.24
C GLY A 508 -14.03 10.32 -25.30
N ARG A 509 -14.24 10.17 -23.98
CA ARG A 509 -13.44 10.79 -22.89
C ARG A 509 -11.99 10.26 -22.76
N GLY A 510 -11.43 9.66 -23.81
CA GLY A 510 -10.24 8.83 -23.73
C GLY A 510 -9.26 9.08 -24.86
N GLN A 511 -8.22 9.88 -24.59
CA GLN A 511 -7.08 10.03 -25.50
C GLN A 511 -6.13 8.84 -25.32
N TRP A 512 -5.75 8.24 -26.46
CA TRP A 512 -4.79 7.15 -26.54
C TRP A 512 -3.41 7.70 -26.93
N TYR A 513 -2.38 7.14 -26.32
CA TYR A 513 -0.98 7.40 -26.68
C TYR A 513 -0.34 6.14 -27.26
N ALA A 514 0.80 6.32 -27.92
CA ALA A 514 1.70 5.26 -28.33
C ALA A 514 3.13 5.63 -27.92
N PHE A 515 4.00 4.66 -27.71
CA PHE A 515 5.43 4.94 -27.61
C PHE A 515 5.98 5.31 -28.99
N GLU A 516 7.01 6.17 -29.02
CA GLU A 516 7.83 6.34 -30.22
C GLU A 516 8.51 4.99 -30.59
N PRO A 517 8.76 4.69 -31.88
CA PRO A 517 9.26 3.39 -32.30
C PRO A 517 10.55 2.95 -31.58
N GLY A 518 10.55 1.73 -31.04
CA GLY A 518 11.69 1.16 -30.30
C GLY A 518 11.82 1.63 -28.85
N VAL A 519 10.98 2.56 -28.38
CA VAL A 519 11.05 3.10 -27.00
C VAL A 519 10.38 2.17 -25.99
N GLN A 520 9.32 1.47 -26.36
CA GLN A 520 8.64 0.53 -25.47
C GLN A 520 9.58 -0.61 -25.07
N GLU A 521 10.29 -1.18 -26.04
CA GLU A 521 11.27 -2.26 -25.86
C GLU A 521 12.45 -1.82 -24.97
N ALA A 522 12.93 -0.59 -25.15
CA ALA A 522 13.98 0.01 -24.32
C ALA A 522 13.52 0.31 -22.88
N LEU A 523 12.22 0.52 -22.66
CA LEU A 523 11.61 0.70 -21.33
C LEU A 523 11.16 -0.61 -20.67
N LEU A 524 10.87 -1.66 -21.45
CA LEU A 524 10.59 -3.01 -20.94
C LEU A 524 11.87 -3.74 -20.48
N GLY A 525 13.04 -3.40 -21.02
CA GLY A 525 14.32 -4.03 -20.68
C GLY A 525 14.66 -4.17 -19.19
N PRO A 526 14.38 -3.17 -18.31
CA PRO A 526 14.61 -3.26 -16.86
C PRO A 526 13.41 -3.76 -16.04
N LEU A 527 12.25 -4.05 -16.66
CA LEU A 527 11.04 -4.44 -15.95
C LEU A 527 11.10 -5.93 -15.57
N GLY A 528 10.84 -6.26 -14.30
CA GLY A 528 10.76 -7.65 -13.85
C GLY A 528 9.50 -8.35 -14.37
N ARG A 529 9.57 -9.67 -14.59
CA ARG A 529 8.43 -10.50 -15.04
C ARG A 529 7.22 -10.35 -14.13
N ASP A 530 7.43 -10.38 -12.81
CA ASP A 530 6.36 -10.33 -11.82
C ASP A 530 5.75 -8.92 -11.73
N GLU A 531 6.59 -7.89 -11.90
CA GLU A 531 6.15 -6.49 -11.99
C GLU A 531 5.30 -6.25 -13.27
N ALA A 532 5.68 -6.84 -14.40
CA ALA A 532 4.89 -6.81 -15.64
C ALA A 532 3.55 -7.56 -15.51
N LEU A 533 3.55 -8.75 -14.88
CA LEU A 533 2.34 -9.51 -14.59
C LEU A 533 1.40 -8.77 -13.62
N LEU A 534 1.95 -8.03 -12.64
CA LEU A 534 1.16 -7.21 -11.72
C LEU A 534 0.51 -6.01 -12.43
N VAL A 535 1.21 -5.34 -13.35
CA VAL A 535 0.63 -4.31 -14.23
C VAL A 535 -0.53 -4.88 -15.05
N LEU A 536 -0.34 -6.05 -15.70
CA LEU A 536 -1.40 -6.70 -16.46
C LEU A 536 -2.58 -7.13 -15.59
N LYS A 537 -2.34 -7.67 -14.38
CA LYS A 537 -3.39 -8.06 -13.42
C LYS A 537 -4.29 -6.88 -13.05
N HIS A 538 -3.72 -5.72 -12.73
CA HIS A 538 -4.51 -4.53 -12.42
C HIS A 538 -5.23 -3.95 -13.64
N CYS A 539 -4.61 -4.00 -14.83
CA CYS A 539 -5.28 -3.63 -16.08
C CYS A 539 -6.51 -4.53 -16.35
N SER A 540 -6.40 -5.84 -16.18
CA SER A 540 -7.51 -6.81 -16.32
C SER A 540 -8.68 -6.47 -15.38
N GLN A 541 -8.40 -6.31 -14.08
CA GLN A 541 -9.41 -5.97 -13.07
C GLN A 541 -10.16 -4.68 -13.40
N TYR A 542 -9.47 -3.67 -13.96
CA TYR A 542 -10.09 -2.42 -14.40
C TYR A 542 -10.99 -2.62 -15.63
N ILE A 543 -10.60 -3.46 -16.59
CA ILE A 543 -11.41 -3.78 -17.77
C ILE A 543 -12.68 -4.54 -17.36
N GLU A 544 -12.55 -5.58 -16.54
CA GLU A 544 -13.67 -6.36 -15.98
C GLU A 544 -14.68 -5.45 -15.26
N THR A 545 -14.18 -4.50 -14.48
CA THR A 545 -15.00 -3.52 -13.74
C THR A 545 -15.64 -2.48 -14.66
N ARG A 546 -14.97 -2.04 -15.73
CA ARG A 546 -15.40 -0.92 -16.57
C ARG A 546 -16.22 -1.32 -17.81
N PHE A 547 -16.07 -2.55 -18.29
CA PHE A 547 -16.73 -3.10 -19.48
C PHE A 547 -17.62 -4.33 -19.18
N GLY A 548 -17.52 -4.92 -17.99
CA GLY A 548 -18.46 -5.92 -17.48
C GLY A 548 -17.95 -7.36 -17.53
N LYS A 549 -18.46 -8.19 -16.60
CA LYS A 549 -18.08 -9.61 -16.40
C LYS A 549 -18.62 -10.59 -17.45
N GLY A 550 -18.86 -10.14 -18.68
CA GLY A 550 -19.49 -10.91 -19.76
C GLY A 550 -18.56 -11.27 -20.92
N GLY A 551 -17.28 -10.88 -20.87
CA GLY A 551 -16.26 -11.27 -21.85
C GLY A 551 -15.35 -12.38 -21.31
N PRO A 552 -14.72 -13.18 -22.19
CA PRO A 552 -13.73 -14.18 -21.76
C PRO A 552 -12.53 -13.52 -21.07
N ASN A 553 -11.95 -14.25 -20.09
CA ASN A 553 -10.85 -13.76 -19.25
C ASN A 553 -9.69 -13.18 -20.06
N PHE A 554 -9.07 -12.10 -19.57
CA PHE A 554 -8.07 -11.32 -20.30
C PHE A 554 -6.91 -12.15 -20.93
N PRO A 555 -6.32 -13.18 -20.26
CA PRO A 555 -5.33 -14.04 -20.90
C PRO A 555 -5.90 -14.84 -22.09
N ALA A 556 -7.16 -15.28 -22.04
CA ALA A 556 -7.80 -16.02 -23.12
C ALA A 556 -8.03 -15.15 -24.37
N LEU A 557 -8.25 -13.84 -24.22
CA LEU A 557 -8.30 -12.90 -25.35
C LEU A 557 -6.92 -12.72 -26.00
N ALA A 558 -5.84 -12.66 -25.21
CA ALA A 558 -4.48 -12.60 -25.74
C ALA A 558 -4.08 -13.93 -26.41
N PHE A 559 -4.41 -15.07 -25.81
CA PHE A 559 -4.21 -16.39 -26.42
C PHE A 559 -5.03 -16.59 -27.70
N ALA A 560 -6.26 -16.06 -27.77
CA ALA A 560 -7.07 -16.11 -28.99
C ALA A 560 -6.40 -15.35 -30.15
N GLN A 561 -5.91 -14.12 -29.93
CA GLN A 561 -5.19 -13.38 -30.98
C GLN A 561 -3.86 -14.04 -31.37
N LEU A 562 -3.16 -14.69 -30.42
CA LEU A 562 -1.96 -15.49 -30.71
C LEU A 562 -2.27 -16.78 -31.48
N GLY A 563 -3.54 -17.24 -31.50
CA GLY A 563 -4.02 -18.33 -32.34
C GLY A 563 -4.46 -17.86 -33.73
N ASP A 564 -5.34 -16.85 -33.80
CA ASP A 564 -5.88 -16.32 -35.07
C ASP A 564 -4.79 -15.74 -36.00
N ALA A 565 -3.66 -15.27 -35.45
CA ALA A 565 -2.52 -14.78 -36.23
C ALA A 565 -1.89 -15.84 -37.16
N GLY A 566 -2.23 -17.13 -37.00
CA GLY A 566 -1.84 -18.20 -37.92
C GLY A 566 -2.80 -18.45 -39.09
N ALA A 567 -3.94 -17.73 -39.17
CA ALA A 567 -5.09 -18.15 -39.97
C ALA A 567 -5.67 -17.13 -40.96
N ASP A 568 -5.14 -15.89 -41.08
CA ASP A 568 -5.45 -15.03 -42.24
C ASP A 568 -4.46 -13.84 -42.44
N ASP A 569 -3.29 -14.07 -43.04
CA ASP A 569 -2.64 -13.07 -43.93
C ASP A 569 -1.53 -13.70 -44.80
N SER A 570 -1.66 -13.63 -46.13
CA SER A 570 -0.63 -14.04 -47.09
C SER A 570 -0.70 -13.19 -48.38
N PRO A 571 -0.09 -12.01 -48.38
CA PRO A 571 -0.17 -11.09 -49.52
C PRO A 571 0.87 -11.40 -50.62
N TYR A 572 0.37 -11.59 -51.84
CA TYR A 572 1.08 -11.67 -53.15
C TYR A 572 1.83 -12.96 -53.55
N ALA A 573 1.17 -13.81 -54.35
CA ALA A 573 1.79 -14.43 -55.55
C ALA A 573 0.74 -14.94 -56.58
N THR A 574 0.34 -14.04 -57.48
CA THR A 574 -0.26 -14.25 -58.83
C THR A 574 -0.35 -15.69 -59.38
N GLY A 575 -1.58 -16.16 -59.65
CA GLY A 575 -1.87 -17.52 -60.09
C GLY A 575 -1.62 -17.92 -61.56
N HIS A 576 -1.95 -19.18 -61.83
CA HIS A 576 -2.17 -19.75 -63.16
C HIS A 576 -3.31 -20.79 -63.11
N ALA A 577 -3.95 -21.05 -64.25
CA ALA A 577 -5.05 -22.01 -64.36
C ALA A 577 -4.55 -23.41 -64.75
N GLY A 578 -5.17 -24.47 -64.20
CA GLY A 578 -4.75 -25.85 -64.44
C GLY A 578 -5.84 -26.88 -64.06
N THR A 579 -6.50 -27.39 -65.08
CA THR A 579 -7.55 -28.43 -65.09
C THR A 579 -7.30 -29.70 -64.24
N GLY A 580 -8.32 -30.10 -63.46
CA GLY A 580 -9.06 -31.34 -63.74
C GLY A 580 -8.72 -32.64 -63.01
N THR A 581 -9.79 -33.36 -62.60
CA THR A 581 -9.89 -34.80 -62.25
C THR A 581 -9.05 -35.34 -61.08
N GLY A 582 -9.58 -36.18 -60.18
CA GLY A 582 -10.94 -36.71 -60.01
C GLY A 582 -10.97 -37.86 -58.97
N TYR A 583 -12.15 -38.47 -58.77
CA TYR A 583 -12.42 -39.92 -58.55
C TYR A 583 -11.45 -40.78 -57.67
N ARG A 584 -11.91 -41.67 -56.74
CA ARG A 584 -13.28 -42.12 -56.38
C ARG A 584 -13.30 -43.05 -55.14
N GLU A 585 -14.48 -43.16 -54.50
CA GLU A 585 -15.11 -44.34 -53.82
C GLU A 585 -14.39 -45.34 -52.88
N SER A 586 -15.15 -45.66 -51.81
CA SER A 586 -15.37 -46.98 -51.19
C SER A 586 -14.27 -47.62 -50.30
N GLY A 587 -14.63 -48.41 -49.27
CA GLY A 587 -15.96 -48.66 -48.68
C GLY A 587 -16.13 -50.06 -48.05
N ARG A 588 -17.10 -50.21 -47.12
CA ARG A 588 -17.39 -51.40 -46.27
C ARG A 588 -16.26 -51.74 -45.28
N GLY A 589 -16.47 -52.42 -44.14
CA GLY A 589 -17.63 -53.09 -43.51
C GLY A 589 -17.10 -54.28 -42.66
N ASP A 590 -17.80 -54.96 -41.75
CA ASP A 590 -19.14 -54.85 -41.15
C ASP A 590 -19.24 -55.90 -39.99
N GLU A 591 -20.39 -56.00 -39.30
CA GLU A 591 -20.91 -57.14 -38.49
C GLU A 591 -20.33 -57.50 -37.08
N GLY A 592 -21.26 -57.80 -36.13
CA GLY A 592 -21.07 -58.57 -34.87
C GLY A 592 -20.79 -57.76 -33.59
N ASP A 593 -21.73 -57.32 -32.73
CA ASP A 593 -23.17 -57.59 -32.47
C ASP A 593 -23.51 -58.63 -31.36
N GLU A 594 -24.72 -58.48 -30.77
CA GLU A 594 -25.38 -59.20 -29.65
C GLU A 594 -24.77 -59.04 -28.23
N SER A 595 -25.51 -58.86 -27.12
CA SER A 595 -26.94 -58.53 -26.84
C SER A 595 -27.03 -57.95 -25.39
N ALA A 596 -27.79 -56.87 -25.08
CA ALA A 596 -29.24 -56.76 -24.79
C ALA A 596 -29.66 -57.36 -23.42
N GLU A 597 -30.59 -56.86 -22.58
CA GLU A 597 -31.61 -55.76 -22.56
C GLU A 597 -31.66 -55.18 -21.11
N GLY A 598 -32.36 -54.10 -20.68
CA GLY A 598 -33.33 -53.12 -21.23
C GLY A 598 -33.57 -52.04 -20.12
N GLU A 599 -34.50 -51.06 -20.14
CA GLU A 599 -35.61 -50.65 -21.03
C GLU A 599 -35.85 -49.11 -20.88
N ASP A 600 -36.63 -48.52 -21.80
CA ASP A 600 -37.43 -47.26 -21.70
C ASP A 600 -36.75 -45.87 -21.47
N LYS A 601 -37.17 -44.75 -22.13
CA LYS A 601 -37.93 -44.56 -23.39
C LYS A 601 -37.98 -43.08 -23.85
N GLU A 602 -38.45 -42.86 -25.10
CA GLU A 602 -38.99 -41.62 -25.72
C GLU A 602 -37.98 -40.44 -25.84
N GLU A 603 -37.50 -40.07 -27.05
CA GLU A 603 -38.16 -39.39 -28.19
C GLU A 603 -38.39 -37.87 -27.97
N SER A 604 -38.18 -36.97 -28.94
CA SER A 604 -37.46 -37.00 -30.24
C SER A 604 -37.27 -35.54 -30.73
N ASP A 605 -36.52 -35.35 -31.84
CA ASP A 605 -36.56 -34.31 -32.91
C ASP A 605 -37.19 -32.90 -32.67
N ASP A 606 -36.78 -31.84 -33.39
CA ASP A 606 -36.40 -31.79 -34.81
C ASP A 606 -35.46 -30.61 -35.17
N SER A 607 -34.90 -30.64 -36.37
CA SER A 607 -34.27 -29.49 -37.05
C SER A 607 -35.33 -28.78 -37.96
N GLU A 608 -35.14 -27.75 -38.79
CA GLU A 608 -34.04 -27.29 -39.66
C GLU A 608 -34.17 -25.76 -39.95
N GLU A 609 -33.52 -25.29 -41.02
CA GLU A 609 -33.26 -23.90 -41.39
C GLU A 609 -34.29 -23.30 -42.38
N ASN A 610 -34.25 -21.97 -42.60
CA ASN A 610 -34.38 -21.34 -43.94
C ASN A 610 -34.06 -19.82 -43.87
N GLU A 611 -33.01 -19.42 -44.59
CA GLU A 611 -32.97 -18.44 -45.70
C GLU A 611 -34.03 -17.30 -45.77
N ALA A 612 -33.74 -16.03 -46.14
CA ALA A 612 -32.50 -15.26 -46.43
C ALA A 612 -32.84 -13.73 -46.31
N ASP A 613 -32.12 -12.69 -46.75
CA ASP A 613 -30.92 -12.48 -47.58
C ASP A 613 -30.27 -11.10 -47.26
N GLY A 614 -29.04 -10.86 -47.74
CA GLY A 614 -28.70 -9.63 -48.44
C GLY A 614 -28.53 -8.31 -47.67
N THR A 615 -27.30 -8.02 -47.19
CA THR A 615 -26.53 -6.80 -47.58
C THR A 615 -25.17 -6.71 -46.89
N ALA A 616 -24.15 -6.24 -47.62
CA ALA A 616 -22.81 -6.02 -47.07
C ALA A 616 -22.77 -4.81 -46.10
N GLY A 617 -22.40 -5.06 -44.84
CA GLY A 617 -22.36 -4.04 -43.78
C GLY A 617 -21.13 -4.14 -42.88
N ARG A 618 -20.02 -3.54 -43.31
CA ARG A 618 -18.71 -3.55 -42.62
C ARG A 618 -18.75 -2.81 -41.26
N ARG A 619 -19.30 -3.44 -40.22
CA ARG A 619 -19.44 -2.87 -38.87
C ARG A 619 -18.16 -3.01 -38.06
N GLY A 620 -17.48 -1.89 -37.82
CA GLY A 620 -16.42 -1.84 -36.81
C GLY A 620 -17.00 -1.95 -35.40
N GLY A 621 -16.64 -3.01 -34.68
CA GLY A 621 -16.79 -3.05 -33.23
C GLY A 621 -15.91 -2.01 -32.52
N PRO A 622 -16.11 -1.76 -31.21
CA PRO A 622 -15.29 -0.81 -30.48
C PRO A 622 -13.81 -1.25 -30.50
N ARG A 623 -12.92 -0.41 -31.05
CA ARG A 623 -11.47 -0.72 -31.17
C ARG A 623 -10.74 -0.96 -29.84
N ALA A 624 -11.35 -0.65 -28.69
CA ALA A 624 -10.67 -0.68 -27.40
C ALA A 624 -10.06 -2.06 -27.05
N PRO A 625 -10.80 -3.19 -27.06
CA PRO A 625 -10.25 -4.48 -26.60
C PRO A 625 -9.03 -4.95 -27.39
N HIS A 626 -8.94 -4.60 -28.68
CA HIS A 626 -7.79 -4.94 -29.53
C HIS A 626 -6.49 -4.28 -29.04
N ALA A 627 -6.51 -2.99 -28.71
CA ALA A 627 -5.32 -2.30 -28.22
C ALA A 627 -4.92 -2.76 -26.79
N PHE A 628 -5.88 -3.25 -26.01
CA PHE A 628 -5.62 -3.92 -24.73
C PHE A 628 -4.97 -5.29 -24.92
N ALA A 629 -5.46 -6.09 -25.87
CA ALA A 629 -4.96 -7.44 -26.15
C ALA A 629 -3.61 -7.44 -26.89
N GLU A 630 -3.33 -6.49 -27.79
CA GLU A 630 -2.04 -6.36 -28.48
C GLU A 630 -0.89 -6.08 -27.51
N VAL A 631 -1.09 -5.18 -26.54
CA VAL A 631 -0.09 -4.91 -25.48
C VAL A 631 0.07 -6.13 -24.57
N ALA A 632 -1.03 -6.81 -24.21
CA ALA A 632 -0.97 -8.05 -23.44
C ALA A 632 -0.17 -9.15 -24.17
N ALA A 633 -0.42 -9.35 -25.47
CA ALA A 633 0.26 -10.33 -26.30
C ALA A 633 1.77 -10.05 -26.36
N ARG A 634 2.21 -8.82 -26.64
CA ARG A 634 3.66 -8.49 -26.67
C ARG A 634 4.34 -8.59 -25.30
N VAL A 635 3.65 -8.24 -24.21
CA VAL A 635 4.19 -8.41 -22.85
C VAL A 635 4.30 -9.90 -22.49
N LEU A 636 3.30 -10.71 -22.84
CA LEU A 636 3.34 -12.16 -22.64
C LEU A 636 4.41 -12.83 -23.52
N GLU A 637 4.53 -12.46 -24.79
CA GLU A 637 5.59 -12.92 -25.72
C GLU A 637 6.99 -12.59 -25.18
N ARG A 638 7.18 -11.39 -24.61
CA ARG A 638 8.46 -10.92 -24.07
C ARG A 638 8.84 -11.59 -22.74
N PHE A 639 7.90 -11.82 -21.84
CA PHE A 639 8.17 -12.35 -20.48
C PHE A 639 7.74 -13.80 -20.26
N MET A 640 7.12 -14.43 -21.26
CA MET A 640 6.89 -15.87 -21.40
C MET A 640 7.16 -16.27 -22.87
N PRO A 641 8.42 -16.32 -23.31
CA PRO A 641 8.76 -16.74 -24.67
C PRO A 641 8.26 -18.17 -24.92
N VAL A 642 7.19 -18.31 -25.69
CA VAL A 642 6.57 -19.60 -26.02
C VAL A 642 7.53 -20.38 -26.90
N PRO A 643 8.04 -21.55 -26.48
CA PRO A 643 8.93 -22.33 -27.32
C PRO A 643 8.17 -22.84 -28.56
N PRO A 644 8.70 -22.67 -29.79
CA PRO A 644 8.04 -23.14 -31.01
C PRO A 644 8.13 -24.67 -31.14
N ARG A 645 7.35 -25.38 -30.32
CA ARG A 645 7.26 -26.85 -30.25
C ARG A 645 5.83 -27.38 -30.08
N PHE A 646 4.81 -26.53 -30.28
CA PHE A 646 3.41 -26.96 -30.44
C PHE A 646 3.08 -27.46 -31.87
N VAL A 647 4.10 -27.88 -32.62
CA VAL A 647 3.95 -28.71 -33.82
C VAL A 647 4.24 -30.15 -33.42
N ILE A 648 3.29 -31.05 -33.65
CA ILE A 648 3.36 -32.48 -33.31
C ILE A 648 4.57 -33.12 -34.01
N PRO A 649 5.60 -33.59 -33.29
CA PRO A 649 6.73 -34.29 -33.90
C PRO A 649 6.38 -35.77 -34.16
N PRO A 650 6.86 -36.38 -35.26
CA PRO A 650 6.57 -37.77 -35.56
C PRO A 650 7.30 -38.76 -34.64
N LYS A 651 6.72 -39.95 -34.52
CA LYS A 651 7.17 -41.09 -33.70
C LYS A 651 8.66 -41.45 -33.93
N PRO A 652 9.53 -41.47 -32.90
CA PRO A 652 10.90 -41.94 -33.02
C PRO A 652 11.01 -43.47 -33.17
N PRO A 653 12.15 -44.00 -33.67
CA PRO A 653 12.34 -45.43 -33.91
C PRO A 653 12.58 -46.24 -32.63
N VAL A 654 12.33 -47.54 -32.72
CA VAL A 654 12.37 -48.52 -31.61
C VAL A 654 13.82 -48.99 -31.31
N PRO A 655 14.30 -48.90 -30.05
CA PRO A 655 15.44 -49.66 -29.55
C PRO A 655 15.04 -51.10 -29.15
N GLY A 656 15.98 -52.05 -29.20
CA GLY A 656 15.73 -53.47 -28.92
C GLY A 656 15.50 -53.83 -27.43
N PRO A 657 15.07 -55.09 -27.15
CA PRO A 657 14.64 -55.52 -25.81
C PRO A 657 15.78 -55.80 -24.80
N PRO A 658 15.52 -55.69 -23.48
CA PRO A 658 16.50 -55.87 -22.38
C PRO A 658 16.43 -57.32 -21.79
N PRO A 659 17.22 -57.75 -20.77
CA PRO A 659 17.32 -57.15 -19.42
C PRO A 659 18.75 -57.03 -18.83
N PRO A 660 18.90 -56.21 -17.78
CA PRO A 660 19.35 -56.75 -16.49
C PRO A 660 18.34 -56.46 -15.36
N GLY A 661 18.59 -56.98 -14.15
CA GLY A 661 17.66 -56.91 -13.01
C GLY A 661 17.40 -55.51 -12.44
N THR A 662 16.49 -55.40 -11.47
CA THR A 662 16.07 -54.12 -10.87
C THR A 662 17.20 -53.40 -10.13
N THR A 663 18.13 -54.14 -9.51
CA THR A 663 19.23 -53.58 -8.70
C THR A 663 20.20 -52.68 -9.47
N PRO A 664 20.76 -53.06 -10.65
CA PRO A 664 21.59 -52.16 -11.44
C PRO A 664 20.82 -50.95 -12.01
N VAL A 665 19.51 -51.05 -12.23
CA VAL A 665 18.67 -49.88 -12.59
C VAL A 665 18.61 -48.90 -11.43
N VAL A 666 18.34 -49.40 -10.21
CA VAL A 666 18.35 -48.60 -8.98
C VAL A 666 19.71 -47.95 -8.74
N GLU A 667 20.82 -48.68 -8.86
CA GLU A 667 22.15 -48.08 -8.70
C GLU A 667 22.48 -47.06 -9.80
N ARG A 668 22.04 -47.27 -11.05
CA ARG A 668 22.24 -46.28 -12.11
C ARG A 668 21.40 -45.01 -11.87
N ALA A 669 20.19 -45.14 -11.34
CA ALA A 669 19.37 -43.99 -10.93
C ALA A 669 19.98 -43.25 -9.73
N ARG A 670 20.43 -43.98 -8.69
CA ARG A 670 21.19 -43.41 -7.56
C ARG A 670 22.44 -42.69 -8.03
N GLU A 671 23.15 -43.24 -9.01
CA GLU A 671 24.32 -42.60 -9.61
C GLU A 671 23.96 -41.33 -10.37
N LEU A 672 22.85 -41.30 -11.12
CA LEU A 672 22.34 -40.08 -11.74
C LEU A 672 21.89 -39.03 -10.70
N VAL A 673 21.32 -39.45 -9.56
CA VAL A 673 21.00 -38.56 -8.42
C VAL A 673 22.26 -38.06 -7.71
N ARG A 674 23.33 -38.87 -7.58
CA ARG A 674 24.64 -38.43 -7.05
C ARG A 674 25.31 -37.43 -8.00
N GLN A 675 25.27 -37.70 -9.30
CA GLN A 675 25.76 -36.79 -10.34
C GLN A 675 24.97 -35.48 -10.28
N PHE A 676 23.65 -35.56 -10.19
CA PHE A 676 22.77 -34.42 -9.93
C PHE A 676 23.10 -33.68 -8.63
N ASP A 677 23.30 -34.30 -7.47
CA ASP A 677 23.62 -33.53 -6.26
C ASP A 677 24.99 -32.81 -6.36
N ALA A 678 25.82 -33.14 -7.37
CA ALA A 678 27.12 -32.51 -7.68
C ALA A 678 27.17 -31.63 -8.95
N ASP A 679 26.27 -31.80 -9.93
CA ASP A 679 26.20 -31.06 -11.21
C ASP A 679 24.85 -30.35 -11.46
N LYS A 680 23.86 -30.62 -10.59
CA LYS A 680 22.38 -30.46 -10.63
C LYS A 680 21.72 -29.98 -11.93
N MET A 681 22.22 -30.52 -13.02
CA MET A 681 21.60 -30.52 -14.33
C MET A 681 20.30 -31.29 -14.21
N VAL A 682 19.16 -30.58 -14.28
CA VAL A 682 17.82 -31.16 -14.05
C VAL A 682 17.55 -32.34 -14.98
N GLN A 683 18.20 -32.39 -16.15
CA GLN A 683 18.20 -33.53 -17.05
C GLN A 683 18.62 -34.84 -16.37
N ARG A 684 19.56 -34.84 -15.42
CA ARG A 684 19.96 -36.04 -14.64
C ARG A 684 18.81 -36.66 -13.86
N LEU A 685 17.96 -35.84 -13.23
CA LEU A 685 16.74 -36.33 -12.57
C LEU A 685 15.71 -36.81 -13.59
N ILE A 686 15.56 -36.10 -14.71
CA ILE A 686 14.64 -36.52 -15.78
C ILE A 686 15.08 -37.89 -16.34
N ASP A 687 16.38 -38.09 -16.58
CA ASP A 687 16.97 -39.36 -17.00
C ASP A 687 16.75 -40.45 -15.94
N ALA A 688 16.97 -40.16 -14.65
CA ALA A 688 16.75 -41.10 -13.55
C ALA A 688 15.27 -41.50 -13.40
N VAL A 689 14.36 -40.52 -13.51
CA VAL A 689 12.90 -40.73 -13.47
C VAL A 689 12.45 -41.52 -14.69
N GLN A 690 12.94 -41.24 -15.90
CA GLN A 690 12.61 -42.02 -17.10
C GLN A 690 13.16 -43.46 -17.03
N LEU A 691 14.38 -43.64 -16.53
CA LEU A 691 15.01 -44.95 -16.32
C LEU A 691 14.16 -45.81 -15.35
N LEU A 692 13.76 -45.23 -14.21
CA LEU A 692 12.95 -45.92 -13.21
C LEU A 692 11.50 -46.13 -13.68
N ARG A 693 10.89 -45.14 -14.33
CA ARG A 693 9.56 -45.27 -14.96
C ARG A 693 9.55 -46.44 -15.94
N GLY A 694 10.48 -46.46 -16.89
CA GLY A 694 10.61 -47.54 -17.87
C GLY A 694 10.81 -48.91 -17.23
N ALA A 695 11.58 -49.01 -16.13
CA ALA A 695 11.75 -50.26 -15.39
C ALA A 695 10.49 -50.69 -14.61
N THR A 696 9.73 -49.74 -14.05
CA THR A 696 8.47 -50.04 -13.36
C THR A 696 7.31 -50.38 -14.30
N GLU A 697 7.31 -49.85 -15.52
CA GLU A 697 6.28 -50.10 -16.55
C GLU A 697 6.53 -51.42 -17.31
N ASN A 698 7.80 -51.76 -17.58
CA ASN A 698 8.18 -52.99 -18.30
C ASN A 698 8.51 -54.17 -17.36
N GLY A 699 8.36 -53.99 -16.04
CA GLY A 699 8.55 -55.06 -15.06
C GLY A 699 7.49 -56.17 -15.13
N PRO A 700 7.80 -57.40 -14.71
CA PRO A 700 6.82 -58.49 -14.68
C PRO A 700 5.69 -58.15 -13.68
N ARG A 701 4.46 -58.02 -14.18
CA ARG A 701 3.26 -57.56 -13.45
C ARG A 701 2.89 -58.34 -12.17
N GLN A 702 3.58 -59.44 -11.89
CA GLN A 702 3.37 -60.30 -10.72
C GLN A 702 4.35 -60.06 -9.56
N PHE A 703 5.38 -59.22 -9.75
CA PHE A 703 6.37 -58.92 -8.70
C PHE A 703 6.58 -57.41 -8.54
N VAL A 704 6.04 -56.87 -7.45
CA VAL A 704 6.25 -55.46 -7.04
C VAL A 704 7.54 -55.41 -6.22
N ASP A 705 8.65 -54.99 -6.84
CA ASP A 705 9.91 -54.69 -6.13
C ASP A 705 9.72 -53.42 -5.29
N PRO A 706 9.69 -53.50 -3.94
CA PRO A 706 9.42 -52.33 -3.10
C PRO A 706 10.54 -51.30 -3.18
N GLY A 707 11.79 -51.76 -3.35
CA GLY A 707 12.96 -50.90 -3.47
C GLY A 707 12.94 -50.09 -4.77
N LEU A 708 12.58 -50.73 -5.89
CA LEU A 708 12.43 -50.04 -7.18
C LEU A 708 11.34 -48.96 -7.12
N TRP A 709 10.16 -49.30 -6.61
CA TRP A 709 9.05 -48.33 -6.48
C TRP A 709 9.35 -47.21 -5.48
N ALA A 710 10.08 -47.50 -4.39
CA ALA A 710 10.51 -46.49 -3.43
C ALA A 710 11.61 -45.56 -3.97
N GLU A 711 12.55 -46.05 -4.77
CA GLU A 711 13.53 -45.18 -5.46
C GLU A 711 12.87 -44.34 -6.55
N TYR A 712 11.88 -44.91 -7.27
CA TYR A 712 11.08 -44.16 -8.23
C TYR A 712 10.32 -43.02 -7.54
N ALA A 713 9.63 -43.31 -6.44
CA ALA A 713 8.98 -42.29 -5.61
C ALA A 713 9.97 -41.23 -5.08
N ARG A 714 11.16 -41.63 -4.62
CA ARG A 714 12.22 -40.69 -4.21
C ARG A 714 12.67 -39.78 -5.36
N CYS A 715 12.90 -40.33 -6.55
CA CYS A 715 13.36 -39.55 -7.71
C CYS A 715 12.27 -38.62 -8.26
N VAL A 716 11.01 -39.06 -8.32
CA VAL A 716 9.89 -38.22 -8.76
C VAL A 716 9.57 -37.12 -7.74
N LEU A 717 9.62 -37.42 -6.43
CA LEU A 717 9.52 -36.40 -5.38
C LEU A 717 10.65 -35.37 -5.51
N ARG A 718 11.89 -35.83 -5.69
CA ARG A 718 13.06 -34.97 -5.89
C ARG A 718 12.94 -34.12 -7.15
N LEU A 719 12.32 -34.61 -8.22
CA LEU A 719 12.03 -33.83 -9.43
C LEU A 719 10.93 -32.78 -9.20
N TRP A 720 9.89 -33.11 -8.43
CA TRP A 720 8.87 -32.15 -7.98
C TRP A 720 9.47 -31.03 -7.12
N GLU A 721 10.48 -31.29 -6.29
CA GLU A 721 11.21 -30.24 -5.55
C GLU A 721 11.92 -29.21 -6.47
N VAL A 722 12.19 -29.58 -7.73
CA VAL A 722 12.83 -28.70 -8.74
C VAL A 722 11.79 -28.02 -9.63
N GLN A 723 10.80 -28.77 -10.11
CA GLN A 723 9.88 -28.34 -11.17
C GLN A 723 8.48 -27.93 -10.67
N GLY A 724 8.10 -28.33 -9.46
CA GLY A 724 6.74 -28.21 -8.94
C GLY A 724 5.73 -29.06 -9.72
N GLY A 725 4.44 -28.69 -9.62
CA GLY A 725 3.36 -29.28 -10.40
C GLY A 725 2.70 -30.52 -9.79
N GLY A 726 1.39 -30.44 -9.57
CA GLY A 726 0.62 -31.47 -8.86
C GLY A 726 0.45 -32.82 -9.58
N GLU A 727 0.91 -32.97 -10.83
CA GLU A 727 0.97 -34.30 -11.50
C GLU A 727 2.19 -35.12 -11.05
N LEU A 728 3.38 -34.51 -10.95
CA LEU A 728 4.59 -35.19 -10.44
C LEU A 728 4.39 -35.62 -8.98
N LEU A 729 3.75 -34.78 -8.17
CA LEU A 729 3.40 -35.10 -6.79
C LEU A 729 2.46 -36.31 -6.70
N ARG A 730 1.39 -36.35 -7.51
CA ARG A 730 0.48 -37.50 -7.61
C ARG A 730 1.15 -38.75 -8.19
N GLU A 731 2.15 -38.59 -9.06
CA GLU A 731 2.98 -39.69 -9.56
C GLU A 731 3.87 -40.28 -8.45
N ALA A 732 4.54 -39.44 -7.66
CA ALA A 732 5.31 -39.85 -6.50
C ALA A 732 4.43 -40.54 -5.43
N GLU A 733 3.20 -40.04 -5.20
CA GLU A 733 2.26 -40.64 -4.24
C GLU A 733 1.87 -42.06 -4.69
N ARG A 734 1.41 -42.21 -5.94
CA ARG A 734 1.08 -43.52 -6.53
C ARG A 734 2.27 -44.50 -6.53
N ALA A 735 3.49 -44.00 -6.70
CA ALA A 735 4.70 -44.83 -6.64
C ALA A 735 5.04 -45.27 -5.20
N ALA A 736 4.93 -44.35 -4.22
CA ALA A 736 5.21 -44.64 -2.83
C ALA A 736 4.16 -45.56 -2.18
N GLU A 737 2.88 -45.40 -2.54
CA GLU A 737 1.81 -46.30 -2.13
C GLU A 737 2.05 -47.73 -2.60
N ARG A 738 2.49 -47.91 -3.86
CA ARG A 738 2.85 -49.24 -4.41
C ARG A 738 4.02 -49.88 -3.68
N ALA A 739 5.02 -49.09 -3.26
CA ALA A 739 6.14 -49.58 -2.47
C ALA A 739 5.70 -49.99 -1.04
N ALA A 740 4.91 -49.14 -0.37
CA ALA A 740 4.46 -49.35 1.01
C ALA A 740 3.38 -50.43 1.18
N ALA A 741 2.65 -50.75 0.11
CA ALA A 741 1.60 -51.78 0.09
C ALA A 741 2.14 -53.21 0.25
N VAL A 742 3.43 -53.46 0.00
CA VAL A 742 4.02 -54.80 0.13
C VAL A 742 4.23 -55.12 1.63
N PRO A 743 3.71 -56.26 2.15
CA PRO A 743 3.89 -56.64 3.53
C PRO A 743 5.37 -56.76 3.91
N GLY A 744 5.79 -56.05 4.98
CA GLY A 744 7.18 -56.00 5.44
C GLY A 744 8.05 -54.90 4.81
N ALA A 745 7.53 -54.08 3.88
CA ALA A 745 8.26 -52.96 3.27
C ALA A 745 8.36 -51.72 4.20
N VAL A 746 9.04 -51.86 5.34
CA VAL A 746 9.03 -50.86 6.42
C VAL A 746 9.89 -49.63 6.12
N ARG A 747 10.97 -49.76 5.34
CA ARG A 747 11.79 -48.62 4.87
C ARG A 747 11.07 -47.80 3.81
N GLU A 748 10.17 -48.45 3.07
CA GLU A 748 9.43 -47.91 1.94
C GLU A 748 8.24 -47.07 2.44
N ARG A 749 7.65 -47.44 3.58
CA ARG A 749 6.69 -46.61 4.32
C ARG A 749 7.25 -45.24 4.72
N ALA A 750 8.54 -45.15 5.06
CA ALA A 750 9.19 -43.86 5.29
C ALA A 750 9.27 -42.98 4.03
N VAL A 751 9.21 -43.54 2.82
CA VAL A 751 9.09 -42.77 1.58
C VAL A 751 7.66 -42.29 1.38
N LEU A 752 6.66 -43.14 1.61
CA LEU A 752 5.26 -42.73 1.59
C LEU A 752 5.01 -41.60 2.60
N ALA A 753 5.53 -41.72 3.82
CA ALA A 753 5.45 -40.67 4.84
C ALA A 753 6.04 -39.33 4.37
N LYS A 754 7.16 -39.34 3.62
CA LYS A 754 7.78 -38.13 3.04
C LYS A 754 6.96 -37.54 1.91
N VAL A 755 6.47 -38.36 0.99
CA VAL A 755 5.63 -37.90 -0.13
C VAL A 755 4.31 -37.31 0.40
N LEU A 756 3.70 -37.94 1.41
CA LEU A 756 2.49 -37.43 2.08
C LEU A 756 2.75 -36.10 2.81
N HIS A 757 3.91 -35.93 3.45
CA HIS A 757 4.29 -34.66 4.08
C HIS A 757 4.47 -33.55 3.02
N ALA A 758 5.19 -33.84 1.94
CA ALA A 758 5.35 -32.91 0.82
C ALA A 758 4.01 -32.55 0.14
N ALA A 759 3.09 -33.52 0.03
CA ALA A 759 1.75 -33.30 -0.50
C ALA A 759 0.86 -32.50 0.46
N ALA A 760 1.06 -32.64 1.77
CA ALA A 760 0.43 -31.77 2.76
C ALA A 760 0.92 -30.33 2.64
N ASP A 761 2.22 -30.13 2.42
CA ASP A 761 2.77 -28.80 2.15
C ASP A 761 2.25 -28.20 0.84
N ASP A 762 2.08 -28.99 -0.22
CA ASP A 762 1.44 -28.52 -1.46
C ASP A 762 -0.01 -28.09 -1.23
N ARG A 763 -0.82 -28.89 -0.51
CA ARG A 763 -2.19 -28.49 -0.14
C ARG A 763 -2.23 -27.25 0.76
N ARG A 764 -1.30 -27.15 1.72
CA ARG A 764 -1.12 -25.98 2.59
C ARG A 764 -0.83 -24.71 1.79
N ARG A 765 0.03 -24.79 0.76
CA ARG A 765 0.35 -23.69 -0.18
C ARG A 765 -0.89 -23.24 -0.97
N HIS A 766 -1.77 -24.16 -1.34
CA HIS A 766 -3.03 -23.87 -2.04
C HIS A 766 -4.22 -23.56 -1.11
N GLY A 767 -3.99 -23.39 0.21
CA GLY A 767 -5.00 -23.00 1.19
C GLY A 767 -5.85 -24.13 1.78
N ASP A 768 -5.68 -25.38 1.36
CA ASP A 768 -6.40 -26.53 1.92
C ASP A 768 -5.76 -27.02 3.23
N ARG A 769 -6.10 -26.33 4.32
CA ARG A 769 -5.68 -26.67 5.68
C ARG A 769 -6.21 -28.03 6.16
N ARG A 770 -7.37 -28.49 5.66
CA ARG A 770 -7.98 -29.76 6.09
C ARG A 770 -7.32 -30.95 5.42
N GLY A 771 -7.25 -30.96 4.10
CA GLY A 771 -6.59 -32.03 3.35
C GLY A 771 -5.07 -32.07 3.57
N ALA A 772 -4.44 -30.98 4.00
CA ALA A 772 -3.06 -31.01 4.50
C ALA A 772 -2.94 -31.74 5.85
N LEU A 773 -3.82 -31.45 6.82
CA LEU A 773 -3.82 -32.10 8.14
C LEU A 773 -4.11 -33.61 8.04
N GLU A 774 -5.02 -34.02 7.17
CA GLU A 774 -5.30 -35.44 6.90
C GLU A 774 -4.08 -36.19 6.34
N LEU A 775 -3.36 -35.58 5.39
CA LEU A 775 -2.13 -36.13 4.83
C LEU A 775 -1.02 -36.24 5.88
N LEU A 776 -0.85 -35.25 6.77
CA LEU A 776 0.12 -35.33 7.86
C LEU A 776 -0.25 -36.40 8.90
N ARG A 777 -1.54 -36.54 9.25
CA ARG A 777 -2.05 -37.63 10.11
C ARG A 777 -1.91 -39.00 9.44
N ARG A 778 -1.85 -39.09 8.11
CA ARG A 778 -1.45 -40.31 7.37
C ARG A 778 0.08 -40.51 7.44
N ALA A 779 0.86 -39.47 7.21
CA ALA A 779 2.32 -39.51 7.28
C ALA A 779 2.86 -39.94 8.65
N ASP A 780 2.29 -39.45 9.76
CA ASP A 780 2.74 -39.87 11.12
C ASP A 780 2.48 -41.35 11.38
N ARG A 781 1.39 -41.93 10.87
CA ARG A 781 1.12 -43.37 10.98
C ARG A 781 2.17 -44.20 10.21
N GLU A 782 2.54 -43.76 9.02
CA GLU A 782 3.61 -44.41 8.24
C GLU A 782 5.00 -44.21 8.85
N TYR A 783 5.31 -43.02 9.41
CA TYR A 783 6.53 -42.80 10.19
C TYR A 783 6.56 -43.64 11.48
N THR A 784 5.43 -43.81 12.17
CA THR A 784 5.33 -44.67 13.36
C THR A 784 5.65 -46.13 13.00
N ALA A 785 5.08 -46.63 11.91
CA ALA A 785 5.42 -47.95 11.38
C ALA A 785 6.90 -48.06 10.98
N ALA A 786 7.47 -47.02 10.34
CA ALA A 786 8.88 -46.97 9.96
C ALA A 786 9.84 -46.96 11.16
N CYS A 787 9.54 -46.21 12.22
CA CYS A 787 10.37 -46.13 13.43
C CYS A 787 10.36 -47.43 14.23
N ALA A 788 9.28 -48.23 14.13
CA ALA A 788 9.14 -49.52 14.82
C ALA A 788 9.85 -50.70 14.13
N ALA A 789 10.63 -50.46 13.06
CA ALA A 789 11.28 -51.53 12.30
C ALA A 789 12.45 -52.18 13.10
N PRO A 790 12.46 -53.53 13.26
CA PRO A 790 13.57 -54.21 13.91
C PRO A 790 14.84 -54.14 13.04
N GLY A 791 16.01 -53.95 13.67
CA GLY A 791 17.31 -53.96 12.99
C GLY A 791 17.70 -52.66 12.27
N LEU A 792 17.02 -51.54 12.53
CA LEU A 792 17.49 -50.22 12.10
C LEU A 792 18.85 -49.89 12.74
N ALA A 793 19.77 -49.31 11.95
CA ALA A 793 20.99 -48.72 12.48
C ALA A 793 20.65 -47.44 13.30
N PRO A 794 21.36 -47.12 14.40
CA PRO A 794 21.02 -45.96 15.24
C PRO A 794 20.92 -44.64 14.48
N ALA A 795 21.80 -44.39 13.50
CA ALA A 795 21.75 -43.20 12.65
C ALA A 795 20.56 -43.18 11.67
N GLU A 796 20.06 -44.35 11.24
CA GLU A 796 18.86 -44.45 10.40
C GLU A 796 17.60 -44.23 11.24
N ALA A 797 17.53 -44.81 12.43
CA ALA A 797 16.45 -44.59 13.39
C ALA A 797 16.39 -43.11 13.84
N LEU A 798 17.54 -42.48 14.13
CA LEU A 798 17.61 -41.05 14.47
C LEU A 798 17.03 -40.17 13.36
N ARG A 799 17.37 -40.46 12.10
CA ARG A 799 16.82 -39.73 10.95
C ARG A 799 15.29 -39.87 10.89
N LEU A 800 14.76 -41.09 11.05
CA LEU A 800 13.31 -41.33 11.04
C LEU A 800 12.59 -40.64 12.21
N THR A 801 13.15 -40.68 13.43
CA THR A 801 12.63 -39.95 14.60
C THR A 801 12.59 -38.44 14.34
N LEU A 802 13.66 -37.84 13.79
CA LEU A 802 13.71 -36.41 13.47
C LEU A 802 12.72 -36.03 12.34
N GLU A 803 12.51 -36.90 11.36
CA GLU A 803 11.53 -36.72 10.29
C GLU A 803 10.09 -36.83 10.81
N ARG A 804 9.83 -37.74 11.76
CA ARG A 804 8.55 -37.86 12.47
C ARG A 804 8.26 -36.64 13.35
N VAL A 805 9.24 -36.15 14.10
CA VAL A 805 9.11 -34.91 14.90
C VAL A 805 8.72 -33.72 14.01
N ARG A 806 9.29 -33.58 12.81
CA ARG A 806 8.86 -32.56 11.84
C ARG A 806 7.41 -32.73 11.40
N ALA A 807 6.92 -33.96 11.24
CA ALA A 807 5.51 -34.24 10.94
C ALA A 807 4.57 -33.89 12.10
N LEU A 808 4.97 -34.11 13.35
CA LEU A 808 4.21 -33.67 14.53
C LEU A 808 4.20 -32.14 14.66
N GLU A 809 5.34 -31.47 14.47
CA GLU A 809 5.38 -30.00 14.43
C GLU A 809 4.52 -29.41 13.30
N ALA A 810 4.49 -30.06 12.13
CA ALA A 810 3.66 -29.63 11.01
C ALA A 810 2.17 -29.78 11.31
N GLN A 811 1.76 -30.84 12.01
CA GLN A 811 0.37 -31.00 12.49
C GLN A 811 0.02 -29.93 13.53
N TRP A 812 0.89 -29.68 14.52
CA TRP A 812 0.69 -28.64 15.52
C TRP A 812 0.47 -27.26 14.88
N ARG A 813 1.25 -26.89 13.85
CA ARG A 813 1.05 -25.63 13.09
C ARG A 813 -0.31 -25.52 12.39
N LEU A 814 -1.03 -26.63 12.17
CA LEU A 814 -2.35 -26.66 11.52
C LEU A 814 -3.51 -26.88 12.49
N ASP A 815 -3.30 -27.54 13.63
CA ASP A 815 -4.35 -27.93 14.59
C ASP A 815 -4.28 -27.16 15.93
N GLY A 816 -3.12 -26.62 16.29
CA GLY A 816 -2.85 -25.95 17.57
C GLY A 816 -2.51 -26.90 18.74
N ASP A 817 -2.87 -28.19 18.64
CA ASP A 817 -2.72 -29.19 19.71
C ASP A 817 -1.29 -29.33 20.25
N SER A 818 -1.07 -28.88 21.48
CA SER A 818 0.22 -28.91 22.18
C SER A 818 0.63 -30.33 22.60
N ALA A 819 -0.28 -31.30 22.66
CA ALA A 819 0.04 -32.70 22.95
C ALA A 819 0.94 -33.32 21.86
N LEU A 820 0.85 -32.82 20.62
CA LEU A 820 1.75 -33.21 19.52
C LEU A 820 3.20 -32.78 19.78
N LEU A 821 3.40 -31.60 20.39
CA LEU A 821 4.73 -31.12 20.79
C LEU A 821 5.24 -31.87 22.03
N GLN A 822 4.38 -32.13 23.02
CA GLN A 822 4.73 -32.96 24.19
C GLN A 822 5.15 -34.38 23.77
N SER A 823 4.40 -35.00 22.84
CA SER A 823 4.74 -36.30 22.26
C SER A 823 6.07 -36.27 21.50
N ALA A 824 6.35 -35.19 20.76
CA ALA A 824 7.62 -34.98 20.09
C ALA A 824 8.81 -34.80 21.06
N CYS A 825 8.64 -34.11 22.19
CA CYS A 825 9.66 -34.01 23.24
C CYS A 825 9.93 -35.38 23.87
N GLY A 826 8.92 -36.07 24.40
CA GLY A 826 9.09 -37.38 25.04
C GLY A 826 9.64 -38.46 24.11
N MET A 827 9.38 -38.36 22.79
CA MET A 827 10.01 -39.21 21.78
C MET A 827 11.51 -38.94 21.62
N LEU A 828 11.95 -37.67 21.70
CA LEU A 828 13.36 -37.29 21.62
C LEU A 828 14.11 -37.66 22.91
N GLU A 829 13.49 -37.50 24.08
CA GLU A 829 14.04 -37.92 25.38
C GLU A 829 14.24 -39.44 25.41
N ALA A 830 13.18 -40.22 25.17
CA ALA A 830 13.26 -41.68 25.15
C ALA A 830 14.26 -42.21 24.10
N PHE A 831 14.41 -41.52 22.96
CA PHE A 831 15.40 -41.89 21.95
C PHE A 831 16.85 -41.53 22.36
N ALA A 832 17.05 -40.43 23.09
CA ALA A 832 18.36 -40.04 23.59
C ALA A 832 18.84 -40.95 24.74
N ASP A 833 17.92 -41.42 25.59
CA ASP A 833 18.23 -42.37 26.66
C ASP A 833 18.43 -43.80 26.13
N ALA A 834 17.73 -44.18 25.06
CA ALA A 834 17.96 -45.43 24.34
C ALA A 834 19.21 -45.42 23.42
N TRP A 835 19.96 -44.31 23.35
CA TRP A 835 21.11 -44.19 22.46
C TRP A 835 22.31 -45.03 22.94
N PRO A 836 23.01 -45.79 22.08
CA PRO A 836 24.03 -46.76 22.55
C PRO A 836 25.29 -46.16 23.18
N ASP A 837 25.67 -44.92 22.82
CA ASP A 837 26.87 -44.25 23.31
C ASP A 837 26.50 -42.93 23.98
N GLN A 838 26.43 -42.95 25.31
CA GLN A 838 25.97 -41.83 26.12
C GLN A 838 26.97 -40.67 26.19
N GLU A 839 28.25 -40.90 25.86
CA GLU A 839 29.28 -39.86 25.77
C GLU A 839 29.26 -39.18 24.39
N ASN A 840 29.03 -39.96 23.31
CA ASN A 840 28.95 -39.48 21.93
C ASN A 840 27.50 -39.36 21.41
N ARG A 841 26.58 -38.81 22.21
CA ARG A 841 25.22 -38.42 21.75
C ARG A 841 25.32 -37.39 20.60
N PRO A 842 24.67 -37.57 19.44
CA PRO A 842 24.72 -36.59 18.35
C PRO A 842 24.03 -35.27 18.69
N ALA A 843 24.72 -34.13 18.50
CA ALA A 843 24.23 -32.78 18.82
C ALA A 843 22.87 -32.40 18.18
N ALA A 844 22.46 -33.10 17.12
CA ALA A 844 21.13 -32.96 16.52
C ALA A 844 19.97 -33.29 17.48
N LEU A 845 20.18 -34.19 18.46
CA LEU A 845 19.17 -34.54 19.47
C LEU A 845 18.90 -33.38 20.44
N PRO A 846 19.88 -32.89 21.24
CA PRO A 846 19.63 -31.75 22.13
C PRO A 846 19.20 -30.48 21.38
N LEU A 847 19.68 -30.28 20.15
CA LEU A 847 19.26 -29.16 19.30
C LEU A 847 17.79 -29.22 18.91
N GLN A 848 17.31 -30.38 18.44
CA GLN A 848 15.91 -30.54 18.07
C GLN A 848 15.02 -30.54 19.32
N HIS A 849 15.46 -31.19 20.41
CA HIS A 849 14.73 -31.22 21.68
C HIS A 849 14.48 -29.82 22.23
N GLY A 850 15.53 -28.99 22.32
CA GLY A 850 15.40 -27.61 22.77
C GLY A 850 14.51 -26.75 21.87
N ARG A 851 14.54 -26.97 20.55
CA ARG A 851 13.64 -26.29 19.60
C ARG A 851 12.18 -26.73 19.72
N THR A 852 11.92 -27.99 20.05
CA THR A 852 10.55 -28.48 20.28
C THR A 852 10.01 -27.96 21.62
N LEU A 853 10.83 -27.99 22.68
CA LEU A 853 10.51 -27.41 23.98
C LEU A 853 10.25 -25.89 23.93
N LEU A 854 11.02 -25.13 23.14
CA LEU A 854 10.79 -23.69 22.97
C LEU A 854 9.45 -23.39 22.28
N LYS A 855 9.02 -24.24 21.34
CA LYS A 855 7.69 -24.15 20.71
C LYS A 855 6.59 -24.53 21.70
N LEU A 856 6.82 -25.54 22.53
CA LEU A 856 5.89 -25.99 23.55
C LEU A 856 5.70 -24.92 24.65
N ALA A 857 6.77 -24.27 25.10
CA ALA A 857 6.71 -23.11 25.99
C ALA A 857 5.82 -22.00 25.41
N GLY A 858 6.04 -21.61 24.15
CA GLY A 858 5.20 -20.63 23.44
C GLY A 858 3.78 -21.09 23.09
N ALA A 859 3.44 -22.35 23.35
CA ALA A 859 2.11 -22.95 23.14
C ALA A 859 1.44 -23.40 24.45
N THR A 860 2.02 -23.05 25.61
CA THR A 860 1.51 -23.42 26.94
C THR A 860 1.01 -22.16 27.64
N GLU A 861 -0.27 -22.14 28.02
CA GLU A 861 -0.92 -20.96 28.62
C GLU A 861 -0.61 -20.79 30.12
N ASP A 862 -0.29 -21.88 30.83
CA ASP A 862 0.27 -21.80 32.18
C ASP A 862 1.67 -21.20 32.12
N THR A 863 1.83 -20.02 32.74
CA THR A 863 3.07 -19.25 32.73
C THR A 863 4.22 -19.98 33.44
N GLU A 864 3.93 -20.72 34.51
CA GLU A 864 4.96 -21.46 35.26
C GLU A 864 5.40 -22.72 34.50
N GLN A 865 4.45 -23.43 33.88
CA GLN A 865 4.77 -24.57 33.03
C GLN A 865 5.50 -24.15 31.74
N SER A 866 5.12 -23.02 31.15
CA SER A 866 5.80 -22.39 30.02
C SER A 866 7.26 -22.04 30.35
N ARG A 867 7.50 -21.42 31.52
CA ARG A 867 8.86 -21.14 32.05
C ARG A 867 9.67 -22.41 32.27
N GLU A 868 9.08 -23.47 32.81
CA GLU A 868 9.76 -24.76 32.97
C GLU A 868 10.19 -25.36 31.62
N PHE A 869 9.31 -25.40 30.61
CA PHE A 869 9.68 -25.84 29.27
C PHE A 869 10.75 -24.95 28.64
N ALA A 870 10.73 -23.63 28.88
CA ALA A 870 11.77 -22.71 28.42
C ALA A 870 13.13 -22.95 29.11
N ARG A 871 13.17 -23.25 30.42
CA ARG A 871 14.40 -23.67 31.12
C ARG A 871 14.95 -24.99 30.57
N GLN A 872 14.09 -25.95 30.31
CA GLN A 872 14.47 -27.23 29.71
C GLN A 872 14.98 -27.05 28.26
N ALA A 873 14.39 -26.12 27.50
CA ALA A 873 14.87 -25.72 26.19
C ALA A 873 16.27 -25.11 26.28
N ALA A 874 16.50 -24.16 27.19
CA ALA A 874 17.81 -23.55 27.40
C ALA A 874 18.89 -24.59 27.79
N ARG A 875 18.60 -25.51 28.73
CA ARG A 875 19.50 -26.63 29.09
C ARG A 875 19.85 -27.50 27.87
N SER A 876 18.87 -27.81 27.04
CA SER A 876 19.06 -28.60 25.80
C SER A 876 19.90 -27.85 24.76
N LEU A 877 19.62 -26.56 24.54
CA LEU A 877 20.33 -25.73 23.55
C LEU A 877 21.77 -25.40 23.98
N ARG A 878 22.03 -25.18 25.28
CA ARG A 878 23.38 -25.12 25.87
C ARG A 878 24.18 -26.39 25.56
N THR A 879 23.56 -27.56 25.73
CA THR A 879 24.20 -28.87 25.45
C THR A 879 24.54 -29.00 23.96
N ALA A 880 23.62 -28.63 23.06
CA ALA A 880 23.87 -28.61 21.62
C ALA A 880 24.97 -27.62 21.20
N PHE A 881 25.01 -26.44 21.83
CA PHE A 881 26.03 -25.41 21.58
C PHE A 881 27.42 -25.88 22.02
N ALA A 882 27.55 -26.45 23.22
CA ALA A 882 28.81 -26.98 23.74
C ALA A 882 29.36 -28.17 22.91
N GLN A 883 28.48 -29.01 22.36
CA GLN A 883 28.84 -30.07 21.41
C GLN A 883 29.12 -29.55 19.98
N GLY A 884 28.89 -28.26 19.73
CA GLY A 884 28.75 -27.67 18.40
C GLY A 884 30.03 -27.44 17.60
N GLY A 885 31.23 -27.76 18.13
CA GLY A 885 32.55 -27.43 17.57
C GLY A 885 32.95 -28.05 16.21
N ARG A 886 31.97 -28.42 15.37
CA ARG A 886 32.10 -28.77 13.95
C ARG A 886 31.04 -28.10 13.06
N HIS A 887 30.30 -27.14 13.61
CA HIS A 887 29.26 -26.42 12.88
C HIS A 887 29.85 -25.27 12.05
N THR A 888 29.15 -24.89 10.98
CA THR A 888 29.43 -23.62 10.28
C THR A 888 28.92 -22.46 11.13
N MET A 889 29.63 -21.33 11.15
CA MET A 889 29.29 -20.12 11.94
C MET A 889 27.80 -19.73 11.89
N GLY A 890 27.18 -19.72 10.71
CA GLY A 890 25.74 -19.40 10.55
C GLY A 890 24.77 -20.43 11.17
N THR A 891 25.24 -21.62 11.53
CA THR A 891 24.50 -22.61 12.33
C THR A 891 24.64 -22.31 13.82
N GLU A 892 25.85 -21.99 14.29
CA GLU A 892 26.13 -21.64 15.70
C GLU A 892 25.33 -20.41 16.12
N VAL A 893 25.31 -19.37 15.29
CA VAL A 893 24.52 -18.13 15.50
C VAL A 893 23.02 -18.42 15.65
N ARG A 894 22.51 -19.43 14.93
CA ARG A 894 21.11 -19.85 15.08
C ARG A 894 20.86 -20.58 16.40
N ILE A 895 21.79 -21.42 16.85
CA ILE A 895 21.70 -22.05 18.18
C ILE A 895 21.74 -20.98 19.27
N VAL A 896 22.56 -19.94 19.11
CA VAL A 896 22.58 -18.77 20.01
C VAL A 896 21.26 -18.01 19.99
N LEU A 897 20.65 -17.76 18.81
CA LEU A 897 19.34 -17.11 18.71
C LEU A 897 18.23 -17.95 19.39
N ASP A 898 18.18 -19.26 19.12
CA ASP A 898 17.23 -20.18 19.76
C ASP A 898 17.44 -20.21 21.29
N LEU A 899 18.70 -20.25 21.76
CA LEU A 899 19.05 -20.29 23.18
C LEU A 899 18.70 -18.97 23.89
N VAL A 900 18.98 -17.82 23.28
CA VAL A 900 18.65 -16.51 23.87
C VAL A 900 17.14 -16.31 23.92
N ASP A 901 16.38 -16.74 22.90
CA ASP A 901 14.90 -16.71 22.96
C ASP A 901 14.36 -17.65 24.06
N ALA A 902 15.03 -18.79 24.34
CA ALA A 902 14.68 -19.68 25.45
C ALA A 902 15.02 -19.09 26.84
N LEU A 903 16.19 -18.45 27.00
CA LEU A 903 16.57 -17.76 28.24
C LEU A 903 15.58 -16.62 28.54
N LEU A 904 15.24 -15.80 27.53
CA LEU A 904 14.22 -14.75 27.63
C LEU A 904 12.85 -15.30 28.04
N ALA A 905 12.42 -16.44 27.48
CA ALA A 905 11.15 -17.08 27.81
C ALA A 905 11.14 -17.71 29.22
N SER A 906 12.29 -18.19 29.72
CA SER A 906 12.40 -18.72 31.08
C SER A 906 12.26 -17.65 32.16
N GLY A 907 12.64 -16.40 31.83
CA GLY A 907 12.74 -15.31 32.79
C GLY A 907 13.93 -15.41 33.74
N GLU A 908 14.77 -16.45 33.62
CA GLU A 908 15.97 -16.66 34.44
C GLU A 908 17.24 -16.44 33.59
N GLU A 909 18.33 -16.02 34.24
CA GLU A 909 19.67 -15.91 33.62
C GLU A 909 19.82 -14.87 32.46
N PRO A 910 19.26 -13.64 32.53
CA PRO A 910 19.36 -12.64 31.45
C PRO A 910 20.80 -12.17 31.17
N ASP A 911 21.74 -12.35 32.11
CA ASP A 911 23.14 -12.01 31.93
C ASP A 911 23.91 -13.00 31.05
N GLU A 912 23.52 -14.28 31.03
CA GLU A 912 24.05 -15.23 30.04
C GLU A 912 23.56 -14.84 28.64
N ALA A 913 22.28 -14.49 28.52
CA ALA A 913 21.72 -14.00 27.26
C ALA A 913 22.41 -12.71 26.77
N ALA A 914 22.84 -11.84 27.69
CA ALA A 914 23.64 -10.65 27.37
C ALA A 914 25.06 -11.00 26.89
N ALA A 915 25.72 -11.97 27.53
CA ALA A 915 27.04 -12.45 27.13
C ALA A 915 27.01 -13.14 25.74
N LEU A 916 26.03 -14.03 25.52
CA LEU A 916 25.83 -14.76 24.27
C LEU A 916 25.52 -13.81 23.09
N THR A 917 24.62 -12.84 23.29
CA THR A 917 24.33 -11.84 22.24
C THR A 917 25.52 -10.92 21.98
N GLY A 918 26.29 -10.55 23.01
CA GLY A 918 27.54 -9.79 22.86
C GLY A 918 28.57 -10.52 21.99
N GLN A 919 28.94 -11.74 22.37
CA GLN A 919 29.91 -12.58 21.64
C GLN A 919 29.50 -12.83 20.18
N ALA A 920 28.22 -13.15 19.94
CA ALA A 920 27.71 -13.34 18.58
C ALA A 920 27.73 -12.04 17.75
N LEU A 921 27.59 -10.87 18.38
CA LEU A 921 27.71 -9.57 17.71
C LEU A 921 29.15 -9.14 17.41
N GLU A 922 30.16 -9.81 17.96
CA GLU A 922 31.57 -9.61 17.59
C GLU A 922 31.94 -10.40 16.32
N THR A 923 31.38 -11.60 16.16
CA THR A 923 31.67 -12.49 15.01
C THR A 923 30.77 -12.24 13.80
N VAL A 924 29.47 -11.97 13.99
CA VAL A 924 28.50 -11.88 12.89
C VAL A 924 28.68 -10.63 12.04
N ARG A 925 28.99 -10.86 10.76
CA ARG A 925 29.09 -9.83 9.70
C ARG A 925 27.81 -9.71 8.85
N GLU A 926 26.98 -10.75 8.74
CA GLU A 926 25.75 -10.70 7.95
C GLU A 926 24.70 -9.77 8.60
N GLN A 927 24.31 -8.70 7.91
CA GLN A 927 23.47 -7.64 8.46
C GLN A 927 22.08 -8.13 8.95
N ARG A 928 21.49 -9.16 8.33
CA ARG A 928 20.18 -9.70 8.74
C ARG A 928 20.29 -10.52 10.04
N GLN A 929 21.29 -11.39 10.16
CA GLN A 929 21.59 -12.10 11.42
C GLN A 929 21.99 -11.10 12.53
N ARG A 930 22.78 -10.07 12.17
CA ARG A 930 23.18 -8.98 13.08
C ARG A 930 21.97 -8.20 13.61
N ALA A 931 21.00 -7.87 12.76
CA ALA A 931 19.75 -7.23 13.17
C ALA A 931 18.93 -8.12 14.10
N GLN A 932 18.82 -9.43 13.80
CA GLN A 932 18.13 -10.40 14.66
C GLN A 932 18.76 -10.49 16.06
N LEU A 933 20.09 -10.52 16.16
CA LEU A 933 20.83 -10.48 17.43
C LEU A 933 20.64 -9.15 18.16
N GLN A 934 20.60 -8.02 17.44
CA GLN A 934 20.34 -6.70 18.04
C GLN A 934 18.92 -6.59 18.62
N THR A 935 17.90 -7.17 17.98
CA THR A 935 16.56 -7.27 18.57
C THR A 935 16.59 -8.08 19.87
N ARG A 936 17.32 -9.21 19.92
CA ARG A 936 17.47 -10.00 21.16
C ARG A 936 18.23 -9.21 22.23
N ALA A 937 19.32 -8.52 21.88
CA ALA A 937 20.03 -7.65 22.81
C ALA A 937 19.12 -6.55 23.42
N GLY A 938 18.21 -5.98 22.61
CA GLY A 938 17.16 -5.08 23.10
C GLY A 938 16.22 -5.76 24.11
N ARG A 939 15.68 -6.93 23.78
CA ARG A 939 14.82 -7.72 24.69
C ARG A 939 15.52 -8.15 25.98
N VAL A 940 16.79 -8.53 25.90
CA VAL A 940 17.62 -8.87 27.08
C VAL A 940 17.81 -7.67 27.99
N ARG A 941 17.97 -6.47 27.43
CA ARG A 941 18.05 -5.23 28.21
C ARG A 941 16.70 -4.88 28.88
N VAL A 942 15.57 -5.12 28.21
CA VAL A 942 14.25 -5.04 28.88
C VAL A 942 14.13 -6.08 30.00
N ALA A 943 14.54 -7.33 29.78
CA ALA A 943 14.55 -8.36 30.83
C ALA A 943 15.46 -8.01 32.03
N ARG A 944 16.61 -7.35 31.80
CA ARG A 944 17.46 -6.79 32.86
C ARG A 944 16.76 -5.66 33.63
N TYR A 945 16.01 -4.78 32.95
CA TYR A 945 15.18 -3.78 33.63
C TYR A 945 14.14 -4.42 34.56
N GLU A 946 13.39 -5.44 34.11
CA GLU A 946 12.38 -6.09 34.96
C GLU A 946 12.98 -6.78 36.21
N HIS A 947 14.27 -7.14 36.18
CA HIS A 947 15.00 -7.70 37.33
C HIS A 947 15.62 -6.66 38.27
N THR A 948 16.09 -5.54 37.73
CA THR A 948 16.95 -4.56 38.45
C THR A 948 16.23 -3.27 38.80
N GLY A 949 15.17 -2.91 38.05
CA GLY A 949 14.53 -1.61 38.08
C GLY A 949 15.35 -0.46 37.47
N ASP A 950 16.54 -0.72 36.89
CA ASP A 950 17.46 0.31 36.41
C ASP A 950 16.95 0.98 35.11
N PRO A 951 16.56 2.28 35.14
CA PRO A 951 16.01 2.97 33.97
C PRO A 951 16.97 3.04 32.78
N ASP A 952 18.29 2.95 32.99
CA ASP A 952 19.28 3.03 31.90
C ASP A 952 19.30 1.74 31.07
N GLU A 953 18.82 0.61 31.60
CA GLU A 953 18.61 -0.62 30.83
C GLU A 953 17.54 -0.44 29.74
N LEU A 954 16.49 0.34 30.00
CA LEU A 954 15.48 0.69 28.97
C LEU A 954 16.05 1.66 27.91
N VAL A 955 17.00 2.52 28.28
CA VAL A 955 17.71 3.39 27.31
C VAL A 955 18.61 2.52 26.42
N ALA A 956 19.39 1.62 27.02
CA ALA A 956 20.22 0.66 26.28
C ALA A 956 19.39 -0.27 25.38
N ALA A 957 18.22 -0.73 25.84
CA ALA A 957 17.27 -1.50 25.04
C ALA A 957 16.78 -0.72 23.81
N ALA A 958 16.35 0.53 24.01
CA ALA A 958 15.92 1.40 22.91
C ALA A 958 17.06 1.66 21.90
N ASP A 959 18.30 1.76 22.37
CA ASP A 959 19.48 1.94 21.52
C ASP A 959 19.80 0.68 20.69
N TRP A 960 19.57 -0.52 21.24
CA TRP A 960 19.67 -1.79 20.51
C TRP A 960 18.55 -1.98 19.47
N PHE A 961 17.30 -1.64 19.82
CA PHE A 961 16.21 -1.67 18.85
C PHE A 961 16.41 -0.64 17.72
N ALA A 962 16.93 0.55 18.02
CA ALA A 962 17.32 1.55 17.01
C ALA A 962 18.47 1.07 16.09
N ARG A 963 19.36 0.20 16.59
CA ARG A 963 20.38 -0.47 15.76
C ARG A 963 19.72 -1.53 14.87
N ALA A 964 18.89 -2.41 15.43
CA ALA A 964 18.18 -3.46 14.70
C ALA A 964 17.28 -2.90 13.58
N ALA A 965 16.56 -1.80 13.83
CA ALA A 965 15.64 -1.18 12.86
C ALA A 965 16.35 -0.67 11.58
N ARG A 966 17.69 -0.49 11.61
CA ARG A 966 18.50 -0.14 10.44
C ARG A 966 19.00 -1.36 9.65
N GLY A 967 18.85 -2.58 10.18
CA GLY A 967 19.17 -3.84 9.51
C GLY A 967 17.96 -4.70 9.14
N THR A 968 16.78 -4.41 9.69
CA THR A 968 15.51 -5.10 9.38
C THR A 968 14.78 -4.41 8.21
N PRO A 969 14.56 -5.06 7.05
CA PRO A 969 13.85 -4.46 5.91
C PRO A 969 12.42 -4.03 6.26
N ARG A 970 12.01 -2.82 5.84
CA ARG A 970 10.71 -2.23 6.17
C ARG A 970 9.52 -3.10 5.74
N ASP A 971 9.61 -3.69 4.55
CA ASP A 971 8.55 -4.51 3.96
C ASP A 971 8.32 -5.84 4.72
N SER A 972 9.17 -6.17 5.70
CA SER A 972 9.01 -7.35 6.54
C SER A 972 8.15 -7.04 7.77
N ARG A 973 7.18 -7.91 8.08
CA ARG A 973 6.35 -7.83 9.31
C ARG A 973 7.19 -7.63 10.59
N ALA A 974 8.37 -8.23 10.64
CA ALA A 974 9.31 -8.11 11.74
C ALA A 974 9.80 -6.67 11.98
N HIS A 975 9.72 -5.78 10.98
CA HIS A 975 10.02 -4.35 11.15
C HIS A 975 8.95 -3.66 11.99
N THR A 976 7.67 -3.82 11.67
CA THR A 976 6.59 -3.19 12.44
C THR A 976 6.47 -3.76 13.85
N ASP A 977 6.70 -5.07 14.01
CA ASP A 977 6.74 -5.72 15.34
C ASP A 977 7.91 -5.15 16.19
N LEU A 978 9.08 -4.95 15.58
CA LEU A 978 10.24 -4.27 16.19
C LEU A 978 9.98 -2.78 16.52
N LEU A 979 9.25 -2.04 15.67
CA LEU A 979 8.85 -0.66 15.97
C LEU A 979 7.87 -0.59 17.16
N ALA A 980 7.03 -1.60 17.35
CA ALA A 980 6.16 -1.71 18.52
C ALA A 980 6.98 -1.99 19.80
N GLU A 981 7.91 -2.95 19.78
CA GLU A 981 8.82 -3.22 20.91
C GLU A 981 9.66 -1.99 21.27
N TRP A 982 10.23 -1.29 20.27
CA TRP A 982 11.03 -0.09 20.48
C TRP A 982 10.20 1.07 21.05
N GLY A 983 9.03 1.33 20.47
CA GLY A 983 8.11 2.37 20.92
C GLY A 983 7.55 2.10 22.32
N GLY A 984 7.26 0.84 22.65
CA GLY A 984 6.84 0.41 23.99
C GLY A 984 7.94 0.54 25.04
N THR A 985 9.18 0.22 24.68
CA THR A 985 10.36 0.40 25.55
C THR A 985 10.60 1.88 25.86
N LEU A 986 10.53 2.74 24.84
CA LEU A 986 10.61 4.20 25.00
C LEU A 986 9.41 4.76 25.79
N LEU A 987 8.22 4.19 25.65
CA LEU A 987 7.05 4.56 26.45
C LEU A 987 7.24 4.21 27.92
N ARG A 988 7.65 2.97 28.26
CA ARG A 988 7.99 2.60 29.65
C ARG A 988 9.04 3.54 30.25
N ARG A 989 10.12 3.84 29.49
CA ARG A 989 11.16 4.78 29.94
C ARG A 989 10.65 6.20 30.16
N ALA A 990 9.61 6.61 29.42
CA ALA A 990 8.97 7.91 29.50
C ALA A 990 7.85 8.01 30.57
N GLU A 991 7.29 6.88 31.02
CA GLU A 991 6.34 6.80 32.14
C GLU A 991 7.04 6.91 33.52
N LEU A 992 8.36 6.71 33.59
CA LEU A 992 9.18 6.87 34.81
C LEU A 992 9.37 8.36 35.21
N PRO A 993 9.64 8.67 36.50
CA PRO A 993 9.61 10.05 37.02
C PRO A 993 10.58 11.05 36.37
N ASP A 994 11.71 10.58 35.85
CA ASP A 994 12.72 11.35 35.12
C ASP A 994 12.60 11.21 33.58
N GLY A 995 11.64 10.42 33.12
CA GLY A 995 11.49 9.96 31.74
C GLY A 995 11.13 11.03 30.70
N ALA A 996 10.88 12.28 31.12
CA ALA A 996 10.33 13.34 30.28
C ALA A 996 11.09 13.59 28.97
N ALA A 997 12.42 13.42 28.96
CA ALA A 997 13.25 13.56 27.76
C ALA A 997 12.90 12.52 26.66
N HIS A 998 12.43 11.34 27.05
CA HIS A 998 12.16 10.21 26.15
C HIS A 998 10.78 10.27 25.49
N ILE A 999 9.84 11.05 26.02
CA ILE A 999 8.49 11.25 25.45
C ILE A 999 8.54 11.61 23.95
N GLY A 1000 9.45 12.52 23.58
CA GLY A 1000 9.62 12.99 22.20
C GLY A 1000 10.21 11.94 21.25
N ALA A 1001 10.84 10.89 21.77
CA ALA A 1001 11.28 9.73 21.01
C ALA A 1001 10.16 8.68 20.91
N ALA A 1002 9.48 8.37 22.02
CA ALA A 1002 8.35 7.45 22.07
C ALA A 1002 7.25 7.81 21.05
N VAL A 1003 6.77 9.07 21.05
CA VAL A 1003 5.73 9.52 20.10
C VAL A 1003 6.20 9.44 18.63
N ARG A 1004 7.50 9.57 18.35
CA ARG A 1004 8.04 9.46 16.99
C ARG A 1004 7.96 8.01 16.51
N VAL A 1005 8.59 7.10 17.26
CA VAL A 1005 8.64 5.67 16.93
C VAL A 1005 7.24 5.05 16.88
N LEU A 1006 6.32 5.49 17.75
CA LEU A 1006 4.93 5.00 17.76
C LEU A 1006 4.08 5.59 16.61
N ARG A 1007 4.41 6.78 16.08
CA ARG A 1007 3.81 7.27 14.83
C ARG A 1007 4.35 6.51 13.62
N ASP A 1008 5.65 6.22 13.58
CA ASP A 1008 6.26 5.39 12.53
C ASP A 1008 5.67 3.97 12.56
N CYS A 1009 5.54 3.36 13.74
CA CYS A 1009 4.87 2.07 13.95
C CYS A 1009 3.42 2.06 13.45
N ARG A 1010 2.66 3.14 13.69
CA ARG A 1010 1.29 3.30 13.18
C ARG A 1010 1.25 3.40 11.65
N THR A 1011 2.20 4.08 11.01
CA THR A 1011 2.24 4.17 9.54
C THR A 1011 2.63 2.84 8.86
N GLU A 1012 3.45 2.03 9.52
CA GLU A 1012 3.90 0.72 9.01
C GLU A 1012 3.01 -0.45 9.51
N THR A 1013 1.87 -0.16 10.17
CA THR A 1013 0.90 -1.18 10.64
C THR A 1013 -0.27 -1.32 9.66
N PRO A 1014 -0.54 -2.53 9.12
CA PRO A 1014 -1.70 -2.78 8.26
C PRO A 1014 -3.04 -2.57 8.99
N ALA A 1015 -4.00 -1.95 8.30
CA ALA A 1015 -5.36 -1.75 8.82
C ALA A 1015 -6.12 -3.10 8.93
N GLY A 1016 -6.83 -3.29 10.04
CA GLY A 1016 -7.54 -4.53 10.37
C GLY A 1016 -6.67 -5.63 10.98
N GLY A 1017 -5.42 -5.33 11.36
CA GLY A 1017 -4.52 -6.29 12.03
C GLY A 1017 -4.83 -6.47 13.51
N PRO A 1018 -4.64 -7.66 14.11
CA PRO A 1018 -5.02 -7.95 15.50
C PRO A 1018 -4.31 -7.05 16.54
N HIS A 1019 -3.06 -6.67 16.28
CA HIS A 1019 -2.28 -5.78 17.16
C HIS A 1019 -2.53 -4.27 16.91
N GLN A 1020 -3.51 -3.90 16.08
CA GLN A 1020 -3.79 -2.50 15.75
C GLN A 1020 -4.17 -1.70 16.99
N SER A 1021 -5.17 -2.17 17.77
CA SER A 1021 -5.65 -1.46 18.96
C SER A 1021 -4.57 -1.30 20.03
N GLU A 1022 -3.71 -2.31 20.23
CA GLU A 1022 -2.57 -2.22 21.15
C GLU A 1022 -1.60 -1.10 20.75
N ARG A 1023 -1.25 -1.02 19.45
CA ARG A 1023 -0.33 0.00 18.92
C ARG A 1023 -0.93 1.41 18.95
N LEU A 1024 -2.23 1.53 18.68
CA LEU A 1024 -2.98 2.79 18.81
C LEU A 1024 -3.06 3.25 20.28
N LEU A 1025 -3.29 2.33 21.23
CA LEU A 1025 -3.28 2.57 22.67
C LEU A 1025 -1.90 3.08 23.15
N MET A 1026 -0.82 2.45 22.70
CA MET A 1026 0.55 2.87 23.02
C MET A 1026 0.85 4.29 22.49
N LEU A 1027 0.49 4.60 21.25
CA LEU A 1027 0.65 5.95 20.68
C LEU A 1027 -0.19 6.98 21.46
N GLY A 1028 -1.45 6.66 21.77
CA GLY A 1028 -2.34 7.51 22.56
C GLY A 1028 -1.76 7.82 23.95
N ARG A 1029 -1.19 6.83 24.64
CA ARG A 1029 -0.48 7.02 25.92
C ARG A 1029 0.72 7.95 25.78
N ALA A 1030 1.57 7.74 24.78
CA ALA A 1030 2.74 8.61 24.54
C ALA A 1030 2.34 10.07 24.26
N LEU A 1031 1.23 10.28 23.55
CA LEU A 1031 0.64 11.60 23.32
C LEU A 1031 0.05 12.20 24.61
N MET A 1032 -0.60 11.42 25.47
CA MET A 1032 -1.08 11.89 26.79
C MET A 1032 0.06 12.31 27.72
N LEU A 1033 1.21 11.60 27.70
CA LEU A 1033 2.40 12.04 28.43
C LEU A 1033 2.91 13.38 27.90
N ARG A 1034 3.01 13.54 26.57
CA ARG A 1034 3.44 14.81 25.97
C ARG A 1034 2.46 15.95 26.23
N HIS A 1035 1.16 15.68 26.19
CA HIS A 1035 0.12 16.63 26.61
C HIS A 1035 0.35 17.09 28.05
N ARG A 1036 0.50 16.18 29.01
CA ARG A 1036 0.69 16.52 30.43
C ARG A 1036 2.00 17.30 30.68
N ALA A 1037 3.06 17.02 29.92
CA ALA A 1037 4.34 17.71 30.01
C ALA A 1037 4.38 19.11 29.33
N THR A 1038 3.52 19.38 28.33
CA THR A 1038 3.60 20.58 27.48
C THR A 1038 2.32 21.41 27.39
N ALA A 1039 1.21 20.91 27.93
CA ALA A 1039 -0.16 21.39 27.74
C ALA A 1039 -0.66 21.43 26.27
N ASP A 1040 -0.02 20.72 25.33
CA ASP A 1040 -0.47 20.72 23.92
C ASP A 1040 -1.85 20.08 23.75
N ARG A 1041 -2.83 20.88 23.31
CA ARG A 1041 -4.22 20.47 23.07
C ARG A 1041 -4.41 19.68 21.77
N VAL A 1042 -3.42 19.66 20.87
CA VAL A 1042 -3.45 18.82 19.66
C VAL A 1042 -3.25 17.36 20.04
N ASP A 1043 -2.22 17.07 20.84
CA ASP A 1043 -1.91 15.72 21.31
C ASP A 1043 -3.05 15.09 22.11
N LEU A 1044 -3.67 15.87 23.01
CA LEU A 1044 -4.86 15.45 23.77
C LEU A 1044 -6.01 15.02 22.84
N ARG A 1045 -6.26 15.79 21.77
CA ARG A 1045 -7.34 15.50 20.82
C ARG A 1045 -6.99 14.36 19.85
N GLU A 1046 -5.71 14.17 19.52
CA GLU A 1046 -5.26 12.97 18.81
C GLU A 1046 -5.42 11.73 19.70
N ALA A 1047 -5.05 11.81 20.98
CA ALA A 1047 -5.22 10.72 21.94
C ALA A 1047 -6.70 10.35 22.19
N GLU A 1048 -7.60 11.35 22.38
CA GLU A 1048 -9.06 11.11 22.42
C GLU A 1048 -9.54 10.27 21.22
N TYR A 1049 -9.11 10.63 20.00
CA TYR A 1049 -9.49 9.93 18.79
C TYR A 1049 -8.87 8.53 18.70
N LEU A 1050 -7.59 8.38 19.07
CA LEU A 1050 -6.88 7.10 19.00
C LEU A 1050 -7.41 6.08 20.00
N PHE A 1051 -7.69 6.47 21.25
CA PHE A 1051 -8.28 5.56 22.23
C PHE A 1051 -9.71 5.16 21.85
N GLY A 1052 -10.52 6.09 21.34
CA GLY A 1052 -11.87 5.79 20.85
C GLY A 1052 -11.89 4.85 19.65
N LEU A 1053 -10.94 5.01 18.73
CA LEU A 1053 -10.75 4.10 17.59
C LEU A 1053 -10.26 2.71 18.06
N ALA A 1054 -9.20 2.66 18.88
CA ALA A 1054 -8.64 1.42 19.41
C ALA A 1054 -9.67 0.60 20.22
N ALA A 1055 -10.55 1.26 20.97
CA ALA A 1055 -11.60 0.60 21.74
C ALA A 1055 -12.77 0.06 20.89
N GLN A 1056 -12.95 0.57 19.67
CA GLN A 1056 -13.95 0.10 18.70
C GLN A 1056 -13.40 -1.00 17.77
N GLU A 1057 -12.09 -0.99 17.50
CA GLU A 1057 -11.39 -1.96 16.66
C GLU A 1057 -10.75 -3.12 17.45
N ALA A 1058 -10.86 -3.12 18.79
CA ALA A 1058 -10.27 -4.14 19.64
C ALA A 1058 -10.85 -5.54 19.36
N ALA A 1059 -9.97 -6.51 19.14
CA ALA A 1059 -10.34 -7.90 18.89
C ALA A 1059 -10.76 -8.67 20.16
N ASP A 1060 -10.29 -8.23 21.34
CA ASP A 1060 -10.55 -8.85 22.64
C ASP A 1060 -11.11 -7.84 23.66
N PRO A 1061 -11.95 -8.27 24.63
CA PRO A 1061 -12.55 -7.35 25.60
C PRO A 1061 -11.57 -6.73 26.60
N LEU A 1062 -10.40 -7.36 26.87
CA LEU A 1062 -9.42 -6.83 27.81
C LEU A 1062 -8.70 -5.61 27.22
N THR A 1063 -8.29 -5.67 25.95
CA THR A 1063 -7.75 -4.53 25.20
C THR A 1063 -8.81 -3.44 25.02
N ALA A 1064 -10.07 -3.80 24.78
CA ALA A 1064 -11.17 -2.83 24.76
C ALA A 1064 -11.29 -2.10 26.11
N ALA A 1065 -11.25 -2.82 27.24
CA ALA A 1065 -11.31 -2.24 28.59
C ALA A 1065 -10.14 -1.28 28.86
N ARG A 1066 -8.90 -1.67 28.49
CA ARG A 1066 -7.72 -0.80 28.57
C ARG A 1066 -7.91 0.49 27.76
N CYS A 1067 -8.42 0.40 26.53
CA CYS A 1067 -8.62 1.55 25.64
C CYS A 1067 -9.73 2.49 26.15
N TRP A 1068 -10.87 1.96 26.58
CA TRP A 1068 -11.96 2.77 27.17
C TRP A 1068 -11.51 3.47 28.47
N LEU A 1069 -10.65 2.84 29.28
CA LEU A 1069 -10.12 3.42 30.52
C LEU A 1069 -9.21 4.64 30.24
N GLU A 1070 -8.30 4.56 29.27
CA GLU A 1070 -7.46 5.69 28.89
C GLU A 1070 -8.26 6.78 28.16
N LEU A 1071 -9.30 6.42 27.39
CA LEU A 1071 -10.23 7.40 26.81
C LEU A 1071 -10.96 8.20 27.90
N GLY A 1072 -11.50 7.53 28.93
CA GLY A 1072 -12.15 8.22 30.05
C GLY A 1072 -11.22 9.20 30.77
N ARG A 1073 -9.94 8.82 30.94
CA ARG A 1073 -8.89 9.70 31.50
C ARG A 1073 -8.59 10.89 30.59
N ALA A 1074 -8.47 10.68 29.28
CA ALA A 1074 -8.27 11.77 28.30
C ALA A 1074 -9.48 12.74 28.27
N LEU A 1075 -10.71 12.23 28.36
CA LEU A 1075 -11.92 13.04 28.42
C LEU A 1075 -12.03 13.85 29.73
N LEU A 1076 -11.53 13.35 30.85
CA LEU A 1076 -11.38 14.13 32.09
C LEU A 1076 -10.33 15.24 31.94
N ASP A 1077 -9.12 14.92 31.47
CA ASP A 1077 -8.07 15.90 31.24
C ASP A 1077 -8.57 17.00 30.27
N ALA A 1078 -9.36 16.63 29.26
CA ALA A 1078 -10.02 17.58 28.34
C ALA A 1078 -11.17 18.38 28.97
N ALA A 1079 -11.98 17.78 29.86
CA ALA A 1079 -13.04 18.50 30.57
C ALA A 1079 -12.46 19.64 31.41
N ASP A 1080 -11.34 19.38 32.08
CA ASP A 1080 -10.66 20.34 32.96
C ASP A 1080 -9.82 21.33 32.12
N ALA A 1081 -9.02 20.87 31.14
CA ALA A 1081 -8.16 21.74 30.31
C ALA A 1081 -8.91 22.60 29.26
N LEU A 1082 -10.17 22.28 28.94
CA LEU A 1082 -11.04 23.07 28.06
C LEU A 1082 -12.20 23.76 28.81
N ALA A 1083 -12.31 23.56 30.12
CA ALA A 1083 -13.42 24.04 30.96
C ALA A 1083 -14.83 23.65 30.43
N ARG A 1084 -14.98 22.40 29.95
CA ARG A 1084 -16.21 21.87 29.35
C ARG A 1084 -16.85 20.81 30.27
N PRO A 1085 -17.83 21.16 31.12
CA PRO A 1085 -18.41 20.21 32.08
C PRO A 1085 -19.12 19.03 31.40
N THR A 1086 -19.67 19.18 30.19
CA THR A 1086 -20.30 18.08 29.43
C THR A 1086 -19.34 16.93 29.14
N ARG A 1087 -18.03 17.20 29.03
CA ARG A 1087 -17.01 16.17 28.83
C ARG A 1087 -16.85 15.21 30.01
N ARG A 1088 -17.36 15.58 31.20
CA ARG A 1088 -17.39 14.67 32.36
C ARG A 1088 -18.47 13.60 32.22
N ASP A 1089 -19.56 13.86 31.49
CA ASP A 1089 -20.55 12.83 31.17
C ASP A 1089 -20.02 11.87 30.08
N GLU A 1090 -19.35 12.40 29.05
CA GLU A 1090 -18.61 11.57 28.06
C GLU A 1090 -17.56 10.68 28.75
N ALA A 1091 -16.79 11.22 29.71
CA ALA A 1091 -15.81 10.47 30.48
C ALA A 1091 -16.44 9.39 31.38
N ALA A 1092 -17.53 9.72 32.09
CA ALA A 1092 -18.23 8.78 32.95
C ALA A 1092 -18.80 7.58 32.17
N GLU A 1093 -19.23 7.80 30.92
CA GLU A 1093 -19.70 6.74 30.04
C GLU A 1093 -18.55 5.90 29.50
N ALA A 1094 -17.42 6.49 29.10
CA ALA A 1094 -16.21 5.73 28.74
C ALA A 1094 -15.72 4.83 29.90
N PHE A 1095 -15.79 5.30 31.15
CA PHE A 1095 -15.53 4.47 32.33
C PHE A 1095 -16.62 3.42 32.61
N ARG A 1096 -17.84 3.55 32.07
CA ARG A 1096 -18.84 2.47 32.08
C ARG A 1096 -18.48 1.42 31.04
N SER A 1097 -18.14 1.83 29.82
CA SER A 1097 -17.67 0.92 28.74
C SER A 1097 -16.45 0.12 29.19
N ALA A 1098 -15.46 0.76 29.82
CA ALA A 1098 -14.28 0.09 30.37
C ALA A 1098 -14.64 -1.00 31.39
N ALA A 1099 -15.54 -0.71 32.32
CA ALA A 1099 -16.00 -1.67 33.32
C ALA A 1099 -16.84 -2.82 32.70
N ALA A 1100 -17.61 -2.54 31.66
CA ALA A 1100 -18.40 -3.56 30.94
C ALA A 1100 -17.51 -4.49 30.10
N SER A 1101 -16.52 -3.95 29.39
CA SER A 1101 -15.52 -4.74 28.64
C SER A 1101 -14.64 -5.58 29.58
N ALA A 1102 -14.29 -5.05 30.76
CA ALA A 1102 -13.60 -5.81 31.79
C ALA A 1102 -14.44 -7.00 32.30
N ALA A 1103 -15.72 -6.78 32.61
CA ALA A 1103 -16.62 -7.85 33.04
C ALA A 1103 -16.89 -8.90 31.95
N ALA A 1104 -16.84 -8.53 30.66
CA ALA A 1104 -16.86 -9.50 29.56
C ALA A 1104 -15.57 -10.32 29.48
N ALA A 1105 -14.41 -9.67 29.66
CA ALA A 1105 -13.12 -10.37 29.74
C ALA A 1105 -13.09 -11.39 30.90
N GLU A 1106 -13.65 -11.05 32.07
CA GLU A 1106 -13.80 -12.00 33.19
C GLU A 1106 -14.62 -13.26 32.85
N THR A 1107 -15.48 -13.23 31.83
CA THR A 1107 -16.27 -14.39 31.37
C THR A 1107 -15.63 -15.18 30.22
N GLU A 1108 -14.57 -14.66 29.61
CA GLU A 1108 -13.89 -15.25 28.45
C GLU A 1108 -12.45 -15.72 28.77
N LEU A 1109 -11.83 -15.23 29.84
CA LEU A 1109 -10.43 -15.49 30.19
C LEU A 1109 -10.26 -16.69 31.15
N GLU A 1110 -9.53 -17.71 30.71
CA GLU A 1110 -9.14 -18.84 31.57
C GLU A 1110 -7.85 -18.57 32.39
N SER A 1111 -6.98 -17.64 31.95
CA SER A 1111 -5.71 -17.34 32.61
C SER A 1111 -5.88 -16.61 33.95
N PRO A 1112 -5.37 -17.15 35.08
CA PRO A 1112 -5.48 -16.51 36.40
C PRO A 1112 -4.80 -15.14 36.53
N GLN A 1113 -3.86 -14.80 35.64
CA GLN A 1113 -3.22 -13.49 35.62
C GLN A 1113 -4.06 -12.46 34.85
N GLN A 1114 -4.57 -12.82 33.67
CA GLN A 1114 -5.41 -11.93 32.87
C GLN A 1114 -6.75 -11.67 33.55
N LEU A 1115 -7.30 -12.66 34.27
CA LEU A 1115 -8.50 -12.52 35.10
C LEU A 1115 -8.30 -11.48 36.23
N ARG A 1116 -7.13 -11.45 36.88
CA ARG A 1116 -6.80 -10.41 37.87
C ARG A 1116 -6.72 -9.02 37.21
N GLU A 1117 -6.08 -8.92 36.05
CA GLU A 1117 -6.01 -7.64 35.32
C GLU A 1117 -7.41 -7.15 34.91
N ALA A 1118 -8.30 -8.03 34.44
CA ALA A 1118 -9.68 -7.70 34.12
C ALA A 1118 -10.41 -7.11 35.34
N VAL A 1119 -10.33 -7.79 36.50
CA VAL A 1119 -10.89 -7.30 37.76
C VAL A 1119 -10.28 -5.96 38.20
N GLU A 1120 -8.96 -5.79 38.11
CA GLU A 1120 -8.27 -4.53 38.44
C GLU A 1120 -8.68 -3.37 37.52
N LEU A 1121 -8.84 -3.62 36.22
CA LEU A 1121 -9.35 -2.66 35.24
C LEU A 1121 -10.82 -2.31 35.53
N GLY A 1122 -11.66 -3.30 35.83
CA GLY A 1122 -13.06 -3.12 36.22
C GLY A 1122 -13.21 -2.29 37.49
N ALA A 1123 -12.45 -2.62 38.55
CA ALA A 1123 -12.43 -1.87 39.80
C ALA A 1123 -11.94 -0.43 39.61
N THR A 1124 -10.85 -0.26 38.85
CA THR A 1124 -10.29 1.04 38.50
C THR A 1124 -11.28 1.88 37.70
N ALA A 1125 -11.89 1.34 36.64
CA ALA A 1125 -12.87 2.05 35.83
C ALA A 1125 -14.08 2.51 36.66
N ASN A 1126 -14.64 1.64 37.50
CA ASN A 1126 -15.71 2.02 38.41
C ASN A 1126 -15.28 3.13 39.42
N HIS A 1127 -14.05 3.09 39.93
CA HIS A 1127 -13.52 4.15 40.82
C HIS A 1127 -13.40 5.50 40.09
N TRP A 1128 -12.81 5.53 38.90
CA TRP A 1128 -12.69 6.76 38.10
C TRP A 1128 -14.07 7.29 37.68
N ARG A 1129 -15.06 6.42 37.41
CA ARG A 1129 -16.47 6.83 37.20
C ARG A 1129 -17.07 7.48 38.47
N GLY A 1130 -16.79 6.93 39.65
CA GLY A 1130 -17.19 7.50 40.95
C GLY A 1130 -16.65 8.91 41.14
N MET A 1131 -15.34 9.10 40.99
CA MET A 1131 -14.69 10.41 41.07
C MET A 1131 -15.25 11.39 40.02
N THR A 1132 -15.59 10.91 38.83
CA THR A 1132 -16.17 11.74 37.76
C THR A 1132 -17.55 12.27 38.14
N TYR A 1133 -18.45 11.42 38.65
CA TYR A 1133 -19.76 11.85 39.14
C TYR A 1133 -19.66 12.75 40.37
N GLU A 1134 -18.68 12.52 41.23
CA GLU A 1134 -18.38 13.37 42.38
C GLU A 1134 -17.97 14.79 41.96
N ARG A 1135 -17.00 14.91 41.04
CA ARG A 1135 -16.61 16.19 40.41
C ARG A 1135 -17.74 16.86 39.62
N ALA A 1136 -18.75 16.09 39.20
CA ALA A 1136 -19.96 16.58 38.53
C ALA A 1136 -21.12 16.92 39.50
N GLY A 1137 -20.91 16.83 40.83
CA GLY A 1137 -21.93 17.16 41.82
C GLY A 1137 -23.07 16.15 41.93
N ARG A 1138 -22.86 14.89 41.54
CA ARG A 1138 -23.87 13.82 41.54
C ARG A 1138 -23.58 12.73 42.58
N PRO A 1139 -23.71 13.01 43.90
CA PRO A 1139 -23.22 12.13 44.96
C PRO A 1139 -23.91 10.75 45.01
N ARG A 1140 -25.17 10.61 44.54
CA ARG A 1140 -25.85 9.30 44.46
C ARG A 1140 -25.15 8.36 43.47
N ALA A 1141 -24.95 8.83 42.24
CA ALA A 1141 -24.24 8.08 41.19
C ALA A 1141 -22.76 7.84 41.55
N ALA A 1142 -22.12 8.79 42.27
CA ALA A 1142 -20.77 8.59 42.81
C ALA A 1142 -20.71 7.43 43.81
N ARG A 1143 -21.62 7.38 44.81
CA ARG A 1143 -21.73 6.25 45.76
C ARG A 1143 -21.95 4.93 45.05
N GLU A 1144 -22.84 4.88 44.06
CA GLU A 1144 -23.13 3.66 43.28
C GLU A 1144 -21.90 3.15 42.51
N ALA A 1145 -21.15 4.05 41.86
CA ALA A 1145 -19.92 3.69 41.17
C ALA A 1145 -18.78 3.27 42.12
N TYR A 1146 -18.58 3.96 43.25
CA TYR A 1146 -17.61 3.53 44.27
C TYR A 1146 -18.01 2.21 44.96
N ARG A 1147 -19.31 1.93 45.13
CA ARG A 1147 -19.80 0.62 45.60
C ARG A 1147 -19.47 -0.48 44.61
N ALA A 1148 -19.70 -0.27 43.31
CA ALA A 1148 -19.29 -1.20 42.27
C ALA A 1148 -17.77 -1.44 42.31
N ALA A 1149 -16.96 -0.37 42.35
CA ALA A 1149 -15.50 -0.48 42.49
C ALA A 1149 -15.07 -1.29 43.73
N ARG A 1150 -15.72 -1.10 44.88
CA ARG A 1150 -15.42 -1.86 46.10
C ARG A 1150 -15.90 -3.32 46.06
N LEU A 1151 -16.84 -3.68 45.19
CA LEU A 1151 -17.19 -5.09 44.92
C LEU A 1151 -16.11 -5.75 44.07
N GLU A 1152 -15.64 -5.06 43.03
CA GLU A 1152 -14.55 -5.53 42.16
C GLU A 1152 -13.23 -5.69 42.91
N TRP A 1153 -12.79 -4.68 43.68
CA TRP A 1153 -11.58 -4.77 44.50
C TRP A 1153 -11.60 -5.96 45.48
N ARG A 1154 -12.79 -6.39 45.94
CA ARG A 1154 -12.96 -7.55 46.84
C ARG A 1154 -12.85 -8.91 46.16
N LYS A 1155 -12.82 -8.99 44.83
CA LYS A 1155 -12.50 -10.23 44.10
C LYS A 1155 -11.00 -10.56 44.16
N LEU A 1156 -10.13 -9.56 44.40
CA LEU A 1156 -8.68 -9.73 44.48
C LEU A 1156 -8.25 -10.23 45.88
N PRO A 1157 -7.17 -11.03 45.99
CA PRO A 1157 -6.71 -11.59 47.27
C PRO A 1157 -6.47 -10.54 48.36
N ASP A 1158 -5.81 -9.43 48.00
CA ASP A 1158 -5.45 -8.36 48.93
C ASP A 1158 -6.50 -7.23 48.98
N GLY A 1159 -7.72 -7.49 48.49
CA GLY A 1159 -8.82 -6.50 48.50
C GLY A 1159 -8.55 -5.23 47.67
N GLY A 1160 -7.61 -5.28 46.72
CA GLY A 1160 -7.13 -4.11 45.96
C GLY A 1160 -6.11 -3.24 46.71
N GLY A 1161 -5.67 -3.64 47.90
CA GLY A 1161 -4.73 -2.92 48.75
C GLY A 1161 -5.06 -1.44 48.87
N ALA A 1162 -4.03 -0.58 48.79
CA ALA A 1162 -4.19 0.87 48.92
C ALA A 1162 -5.13 1.52 47.87
N ALA A 1163 -5.43 0.87 46.74
CA ALA A 1163 -6.44 1.34 45.78
C ALA A 1163 -7.87 0.96 46.21
N GLY A 1164 -8.04 -0.24 46.77
CA GLY A 1164 -9.25 -0.67 47.46
C GLY A 1164 -9.56 0.19 48.68
N ASP A 1165 -8.55 0.48 49.51
CA ASP A 1165 -8.68 1.31 50.71
C ASP A 1165 -9.17 2.73 50.36
N ARG A 1166 -8.49 3.44 49.45
CA ARG A 1166 -8.93 4.77 48.97
C ARG A 1166 -10.37 4.77 48.42
N THR A 1167 -10.79 3.66 47.80
CA THR A 1167 -12.16 3.48 47.32
C THR A 1167 -13.15 3.30 48.47
N ALA A 1168 -12.77 2.54 49.50
CA ALA A 1168 -13.58 2.32 50.69
C ALA A 1168 -13.69 3.58 51.58
N GLU A 1169 -12.60 4.32 51.74
CA GLU A 1169 -12.55 5.62 52.43
C GLU A 1169 -13.49 6.62 51.76
N ARG A 1170 -13.34 6.86 50.45
CA ARG A 1170 -14.15 7.87 49.75
C ARG A 1170 -15.64 7.49 49.69
N LEU A 1171 -15.96 6.20 49.60
CA LEU A 1171 -17.33 5.73 49.77
C LEU A 1171 -17.86 6.03 51.17
N ALA A 1172 -17.09 5.73 52.23
CA ALA A 1172 -17.49 5.98 53.61
C ALA A 1172 -17.58 7.48 53.97
N GLU A 1173 -16.86 8.37 53.27
CA GLU A 1173 -17.03 9.82 53.38
C GLU A 1173 -18.28 10.32 52.68
N LEU A 1174 -18.67 9.70 51.55
CA LEU A 1174 -19.91 10.01 50.86
C LEU A 1174 -21.14 9.41 51.51
N GLU A 1175 -21.01 8.38 52.35
CA GLU A 1175 -22.11 7.75 53.10
C GLU A 1175 -22.38 8.37 54.48
N ARG A 1176 -21.55 9.33 54.90
CA ARG A 1176 -21.82 10.26 56.01
C ARG A 1176 -22.70 11.44 55.55
#